data_AF-A0A2A5NWM9-F1
#
_entry.id   AF-A0A2A5NWM9-F1
#
_cell.length_a   1.000
_cell.length_b   1.000
_cell.length_c   1.000
_cell.angle_alpha   90.00
_cell.angle_beta   90.00
_cell.angle_gamma   90.00
#
_symmetry.space_group_name_H-M   'P 1'
#
loop_
_entity.id
_entity.type
_entity.pdbx_description
1 polymer ?
#
loop_
_entity_poly.entity_id
_entity_poly.type
_entity_poly.pdbx_seq_one_letter_code
_entity_poly.pdbx_strand_id
1 'polypeptide(L)'
;MRRIVALLAVVATLVLGGAVPASAAASSAAGSSAGAASSTARSSAGAASSPLSGAAATATPTAAPTKSTPSGPPEGKRWFGPDLDWGDDAPDGYAGRLGAIPSVYGVSIDYPIDRTARRELLRSTRAAAAQGAVLVVSLEPDVDLDRITTDDARTANRLLEQVHTQYGTKVLVRFAPQMNGTWVSWGQQPTEFVRTFRSLARQVHQGDSRAAMVWAPSYGAGYPFGESAGRLRDLSSTDVRALDTNGDGALTAADDPYQPYWPGASSVDWVGLSMFSFGKGKATEAAGRDVPLTRNDVPQSGEVAARFDETWGYEQPVSAGPFYDRFAAGKDLPMLLDTGALYDHSLRGADELAVKQGWWRQVIAAVQDRPLIEGVTFLETNRREPEAGNRVADWRDTAVPGIAGSFRTDLERAGDFVFGPVTERVTPREGAAATNQQYETGGDQMAWIVWLAVGLAAVFLLSGLFGRLVPRWRYPDDGKPGRDLRLDLFRGFIILAVVITHIEIGGPYSYITLHAVGAITGAEMFVFLSGVVLGMTYPFAIKKFGEWAAAVGAWKRARKQYLVTLVVILVVFALSFVPFLNTDAITTFTDRGTGTGGVGAEGRVYDLYPNVMQLLAYPPPWFAIRQFLLLEMGPWPFNIMGLFVVLSLFIPVFMWVIRRGFWWALLIVSWALYVYQALNPDFRPLNSQFEAVFPLLTWQVVFTHGLVLGVYRRQIVAALTGRLGKVLIGIGMVGYALFLVYVWAGNHFGFTPAPFPSTMYDQLYNTAYQRVDLQWGRLVDIAFFAIVSYAILTVFWKPIAAALGWLWIPLGQASLYVFVWQVFFALAIASIPGIDWFNGWVGFATHTLLILLAWYMVRKKFLFSVIPR
;
A
#
# COMPACT_ATOMS: atom_id res chain seq x y z
N MET A 1 34.62 38.22 19.96
CA MET A 1 33.20 37.81 19.94
C MET A 1 32.82 36.95 18.71
N ARG A 2 32.93 37.43 17.46
CA ARG A 2 32.43 36.70 16.26
C ARG A 2 33.10 35.34 15.93
N ARG A 3 34.38 35.12 16.29
CA ARG A 3 35.06 33.81 16.15
C ARG A 3 34.70 32.81 17.26
N ILE A 4 34.38 33.31 18.45
CA ILE A 4 33.98 32.52 19.62
C ILE A 4 32.57 31.97 19.41
N VAL A 5 31.69 32.75 18.79
CA VAL A 5 30.32 32.31 18.44
C VAL A 5 30.30 31.16 17.42
N ALA A 6 31.18 31.17 16.42
CA ALA A 6 31.27 30.07 15.45
C ALA A 6 31.84 28.78 16.08
N LEU A 7 32.81 28.91 16.99
CA LEU A 7 33.35 27.80 17.75
C LEU A 7 32.31 27.24 18.73
N LEU A 8 31.57 28.11 19.44
CA LEU A 8 30.48 27.73 20.33
C LEU A 8 29.31 27.11 19.59
N ALA A 9 28.99 27.53 18.36
CA ALA A 9 27.95 26.86 17.56
C ALA A 9 28.34 25.42 17.21
N VAL A 10 29.60 25.19 16.78
CA VAL A 10 30.11 23.86 16.46
C VAL A 10 30.26 22.99 17.71
N VAL A 11 30.77 23.55 18.81
CA VAL A 11 30.93 22.85 20.09
C VAL A 11 29.58 22.59 20.75
N ALA A 12 28.62 23.52 20.72
CA ALA A 12 27.27 23.28 21.22
C ALA A 12 26.56 22.20 20.39
N THR A 13 26.81 22.10 19.08
CA THR A 13 26.28 21.01 18.24
C THR A 13 26.87 19.65 18.63
N LEU A 14 28.17 19.60 18.97
CA LEU A 14 28.86 18.38 19.41
C LEU A 14 28.54 18.00 20.86
N VAL A 15 28.29 18.97 21.74
CA VAL A 15 28.06 18.77 23.17
C VAL A 15 26.58 18.55 23.50
N LEU A 16 25.65 19.28 22.86
CA LEU A 16 24.21 19.07 23.09
C LEU A 16 23.70 17.76 22.46
N GLY A 17 24.32 17.29 21.38
CA GLY A 17 24.06 15.96 20.82
C GLY A 17 24.53 14.79 21.71
N GLY A 18 25.44 15.05 22.66
CA GLY A 18 25.95 14.06 23.62
C GLY A 18 25.39 14.20 25.04
N ALA A 19 24.54 15.21 25.31
CA ALA A 19 24.09 15.56 26.66
C ALA A 19 22.61 15.21 26.94
N VAL A 20 21.99 14.33 26.15
CA VAL A 20 20.75 13.69 26.56
C VAL A 20 21.13 12.46 27.39
N PRO A 21 20.90 12.46 28.72
CA PRO A 21 21.27 11.32 29.55
C PRO A 21 20.41 10.11 29.18
N ALA A 22 21.06 8.96 29.00
CA ALA A 22 20.45 7.65 28.77
C ALA A 22 19.39 7.27 29.83
N SER A 23 19.32 7.97 30.96
CA SER A 23 18.35 7.73 32.03
C SER A 23 16.94 8.23 31.74
N ALA A 24 16.72 9.10 30.73
CA ALA A 24 15.37 9.60 30.43
C ALA A 24 14.53 8.61 29.60
N ALA A 25 15.17 7.71 28.84
CA ALA A 25 14.48 6.71 27.99
C ALA A 25 14.11 5.41 28.74
N ALA A 26 14.60 5.21 29.97
CA ALA A 26 14.35 3.99 30.75
C ALA A 26 13.00 3.98 31.50
N SER A 27 12.19 5.04 31.41
CA SER A 27 10.95 5.20 32.20
C SER A 27 9.64 4.92 31.46
N SER A 28 9.67 4.51 30.19
CA SER A 28 8.44 4.22 29.40
C SER A 28 8.07 2.73 29.27
N ALA A 29 8.75 1.82 29.95
CA ALA A 29 8.47 0.38 29.88
C ALA A 29 7.52 -0.16 30.97
N ALA A 30 6.74 0.70 31.63
CA ALA A 30 5.77 0.25 32.63
C ALA A 30 4.42 0.98 32.46
N GLY A 31 3.50 0.35 31.74
CA GLY A 31 2.12 0.81 31.68
C GLY A 31 1.27 0.09 30.64
N SER A 32 0.83 -1.14 30.94
CA SER A 32 -0.53 -1.67 30.70
C SER A 32 -0.54 -3.19 30.44
N SER A 33 -0.81 -3.97 31.48
CA SER A 33 -1.73 -5.12 31.42
C SER A 33 -1.96 -5.63 32.85
N ALA A 34 -3.06 -5.15 33.44
CA ALA A 34 -3.64 -5.78 34.61
C ALA A 34 -4.50 -6.95 34.14
N GLY A 35 -4.31 -8.13 34.74
CA GLY A 35 -5.33 -9.19 34.75
C GLY A 35 -4.87 -10.59 34.38
N ALA A 36 -4.14 -11.28 35.27
CA ALA A 36 -4.37 -12.70 35.57
C ALA A 36 -3.53 -13.12 36.79
N ALA A 37 -4.19 -13.77 37.74
CA ALA A 37 -3.68 -14.08 39.07
C ALA A 37 -2.77 -15.32 39.10
N SER A 38 -1.70 -15.20 39.89
CA SER A 38 -1.07 -16.20 40.78
C SER A 38 -1.08 -17.70 40.43
N SER A 39 0.12 -18.28 40.28
CA SER A 39 0.56 -19.38 41.16
C SER A 39 2.09 -19.52 41.19
N THR A 40 2.61 -19.47 42.41
CA THR A 40 3.97 -19.71 42.90
C THR A 40 4.60 -21.05 42.49
N ALA A 41 5.92 -21.09 42.21
CA ALA A 41 6.91 -21.87 42.99
C ALA A 41 8.36 -21.84 42.42
N ARG A 42 9.25 -21.25 43.23
CA ARG A 42 10.65 -21.62 43.58
C ARG A 42 11.60 -22.26 42.55
N SER A 43 12.63 -21.46 42.24
CA SER A 43 14.08 -21.75 42.27
C SER A 43 14.59 -23.16 42.62
N SER A 44 15.53 -23.68 41.81
CA SER A 44 16.87 -24.08 42.28
C SER A 44 17.84 -24.29 41.12
N ALA A 45 19.06 -23.76 41.30
CA ALA A 45 20.22 -23.90 40.44
C ALA A 45 20.82 -25.31 40.47
N GLY A 46 21.57 -25.67 39.41
CA GLY A 46 22.44 -26.85 39.41
C GLY A 46 23.16 -27.02 38.06
N ALA A 47 24.46 -26.77 38.06
CA ALA A 47 25.35 -26.90 36.91
C ALA A 47 25.77 -28.36 36.66
N ALA A 48 26.08 -28.66 35.38
CA ALA A 48 27.22 -29.44 34.87
C ALA A 48 26.92 -30.62 33.91
N SER A 49 27.74 -30.62 32.84
CA SER A 49 28.23 -31.74 31.99
C SER A 49 27.30 -32.52 31.05
N SER A 50 27.61 -32.43 29.74
CA SER A 50 27.21 -33.32 28.63
C SER A 50 27.77 -34.75 28.80
N PRO A 51 27.27 -35.82 28.12
CA PRO A 51 27.36 -35.97 26.66
C PRO A 51 26.15 -36.65 25.96
N LEU A 52 26.21 -36.64 24.62
CA LEU A 52 25.32 -37.26 23.63
C LEU A 52 24.90 -38.71 23.94
N SER A 53 23.59 -39.02 23.87
CA SER A 53 23.06 -40.25 23.24
C SER A 53 21.55 -40.14 23.03
N GLY A 54 21.07 -40.63 21.89
CA GLY A 54 19.68 -40.50 21.45
C GLY A 54 18.68 -41.35 22.25
N ALA A 55 17.49 -40.79 22.44
CA ALA A 55 16.28 -41.55 22.71
C ALA A 55 15.10 -40.77 22.11
N ALA A 56 14.36 -41.45 21.23
CA ALA A 56 13.12 -40.98 20.64
C ALA A 56 12.11 -40.68 21.75
N ALA A 57 11.73 -39.41 21.91
CA ALA A 57 10.62 -39.00 22.74
C ALA A 57 9.38 -38.86 21.86
N THR A 58 8.45 -39.77 22.09
CA THR A 58 7.10 -39.84 21.55
C THR A 58 6.42 -38.48 21.71
N ALA A 59 6.25 -37.75 20.61
CA ALA A 59 5.42 -36.57 20.58
C ALA A 59 3.96 -37.00 20.78
N THR A 60 3.39 -36.65 21.93
CA THR A 60 1.94 -36.63 22.12
C THR A 60 1.34 -35.81 20.97
N PRO A 61 0.36 -36.32 20.20
CA PRO A 61 -0.24 -35.53 19.15
C PRO A 61 -1.00 -34.39 19.82
N THR A 62 -0.42 -33.20 19.81
CA THR A 62 -1.18 -31.96 20.02
C THR A 62 -2.27 -31.99 18.96
N ALA A 63 -3.53 -32.07 19.41
CA ALA A 63 -4.69 -32.07 18.55
C ALA A 63 -4.52 -30.99 17.48
N ALA A 64 -4.59 -31.42 16.22
CA ALA A 64 -4.61 -30.50 15.09
C ALA A 64 -5.66 -29.42 15.36
N PRO A 65 -5.39 -28.14 15.06
CA PRO A 65 -6.43 -27.12 15.14
C PRO A 65 -7.58 -27.60 14.26
N THR A 66 -8.72 -27.89 14.88
CA THR A 66 -9.98 -28.12 14.19
C THR A 66 -10.15 -26.97 13.19
N LYS A 67 -10.26 -27.30 11.89
CA LYS A 67 -10.54 -26.35 10.82
C LYS A 67 -11.69 -25.45 11.27
N SER A 68 -11.38 -24.21 11.63
CA SER A 68 -12.39 -23.22 11.98
C SER A 68 -13.20 -22.95 10.71
N THR A 69 -14.47 -23.34 10.72
CA THR A 69 -15.45 -22.97 9.69
C THR A 69 -15.39 -21.45 9.48
N PRO A 70 -15.38 -20.91 8.24
CA PRO A 70 -15.18 -19.49 8.01
C PRO A 70 -16.32 -18.65 8.60
N SER A 71 -16.06 -17.90 9.68
CA SER A 71 -17.07 -17.10 10.42
C SER A 71 -17.93 -16.25 9.48
N GLY A 72 -19.25 -16.53 9.45
CA GLY A 72 -20.26 -15.67 8.82
C GLY A 72 -20.34 -14.28 9.48
N PRO A 73 -21.36 -13.48 9.16
CA PRO A 73 -21.66 -12.28 9.95
C PRO A 73 -21.84 -12.62 11.45
N PRO A 74 -21.76 -11.62 12.35
CA PRO A 74 -22.13 -11.79 13.75
C PRO A 74 -23.51 -12.46 13.89
N GLU A 75 -23.71 -13.22 14.97
CA GLU A 75 -24.95 -13.96 15.20
C GLU A 75 -26.19 -13.05 15.10
N GLY A 76 -27.19 -13.49 14.31
CA GLY A 76 -28.41 -12.72 14.05
C GLY A 76 -28.22 -11.49 13.14
N LYS A 77 -27.03 -11.31 12.54
CA LYS A 77 -26.75 -10.22 11.60
C LYS A 77 -26.49 -10.73 10.18
N ARG A 78 -26.46 -9.77 9.24
CA ARG A 78 -26.44 -10.00 7.80
C ARG A 78 -25.45 -9.09 7.13
N TRP A 79 -24.64 -9.64 6.25
CA TRP A 79 -23.87 -8.81 5.34
C TRP A 79 -24.77 -8.24 4.26
N PHE A 80 -24.48 -7.01 3.87
CA PHE A 80 -25.04 -6.43 2.66
C PHE A 80 -23.97 -5.72 1.87
N GLY A 81 -24.21 -5.57 0.58
CA GLY A 81 -23.47 -4.63 -0.23
C GLY A 81 -23.79 -4.73 -1.71
N PRO A 82 -23.08 -3.96 -2.53
CA PRO A 82 -23.35 -3.90 -3.95
C PRO A 82 -22.61 -4.99 -4.74
N ASP A 83 -23.24 -5.52 -5.79
CA ASP A 83 -22.55 -6.10 -6.94
C ASP A 83 -22.24 -4.95 -7.90
N LEU A 84 -21.01 -4.43 -7.83
CA LEU A 84 -20.61 -3.18 -8.49
C LEU A 84 -20.24 -3.40 -9.94
N ASP A 85 -20.54 -2.41 -10.76
CA ASP A 85 -19.79 -2.20 -12.00
C ASP A 85 -18.43 -1.57 -11.70
N TRP A 86 -17.39 -2.39 -11.57
CA TRP A 86 -16.03 -1.92 -11.24
C TRP A 86 -15.37 -1.09 -12.35
N GLY A 87 -15.95 -1.07 -13.56
CA GLY A 87 -15.53 -0.18 -14.64
C GLY A 87 -16.01 1.25 -14.44
N ASP A 88 -17.22 1.41 -13.89
CA ASP A 88 -17.91 2.69 -13.75
C ASP A 88 -17.95 3.21 -12.29
N ASP A 89 -17.68 2.36 -11.30
CA ASP A 89 -17.74 2.69 -9.88
C ASP A 89 -16.65 1.99 -9.03
N ALA A 90 -16.55 2.38 -7.77
CA ALA A 90 -15.62 1.80 -6.80
C ALA A 90 -16.19 1.84 -5.37
N PRO A 91 -15.65 1.04 -4.43
CA PRO A 91 -16.10 1.01 -3.04
C PRO A 91 -16.29 2.38 -2.39
N ASP A 92 -15.36 3.33 -2.60
CA ASP A 92 -15.47 4.68 -2.01
C ASP A 92 -16.59 5.52 -2.64
N GLY A 93 -16.89 5.26 -3.92
CA GLY A 93 -17.98 5.92 -4.65
C GLY A 93 -19.33 5.48 -4.10
N TYR A 94 -19.53 4.16 -3.99
CA TYR A 94 -20.72 3.58 -3.37
C TYR A 94 -20.89 4.04 -1.92
N ALA A 95 -19.85 3.92 -1.09
CA ALA A 95 -19.90 4.32 0.32
C ALA A 95 -20.18 5.83 0.48
N GLY A 96 -19.64 6.66 -0.42
CA GLY A 96 -19.91 8.09 -0.47
C GLY A 96 -21.36 8.43 -0.80
N ARG A 97 -21.98 7.71 -1.75
CA ARG A 97 -23.40 7.91 -2.12
C ARG A 97 -24.36 7.36 -1.06
N LEU A 98 -24.08 6.19 -0.51
CA LEU A 98 -24.86 5.60 0.58
C LEU A 98 -24.70 6.38 1.89
N GLY A 99 -23.52 7.00 2.10
CA GLY A 99 -23.12 7.64 3.35
C GLY A 99 -22.71 6.65 4.45
N ALA A 100 -22.50 5.38 4.10
CA ALA A 100 -22.09 4.31 5.00
C ALA A 100 -21.27 3.26 4.22
N ILE A 101 -20.43 2.50 4.94
CA ILE A 101 -19.60 1.45 4.34
C ILE A 101 -20.39 0.13 4.35
N PRO A 102 -20.62 -0.55 3.21
CA PRO A 102 -21.23 -1.87 3.18
C PRO A 102 -20.29 -2.95 3.73
N SER A 103 -20.82 -4.12 4.06
CA SER A 103 -20.02 -5.24 4.58
C SER A 103 -19.39 -6.10 3.47
N VAL A 104 -19.98 -6.09 2.27
CA VAL A 104 -19.59 -6.93 1.15
C VAL A 104 -19.44 -6.07 -0.11
N TYR A 105 -18.57 -6.47 -1.03
CA TYR A 105 -18.58 -6.03 -2.42
C TYR A 105 -18.58 -7.24 -3.37
N GLY A 106 -19.49 -7.27 -4.34
CA GLY A 106 -19.49 -8.21 -5.45
C GLY A 106 -18.62 -7.74 -6.60
N VAL A 107 -17.89 -8.67 -7.22
CA VAL A 107 -17.07 -8.44 -8.41
C VAL A 107 -17.18 -9.62 -9.37
N SER A 108 -17.24 -9.35 -10.67
CA SER A 108 -17.15 -10.36 -11.73
C SER A 108 -15.75 -10.42 -12.32
N ILE A 109 -15.22 -11.64 -12.48
CA ILE A 109 -13.88 -11.93 -12.96
C ILE A 109 -13.96 -13.04 -13.99
N ASP A 110 -13.42 -12.78 -15.19
CA ASP A 110 -13.32 -13.78 -16.25
C ASP A 110 -12.52 -15.01 -15.79
N TYR A 111 -12.97 -16.20 -16.24
CA TYR A 111 -12.38 -17.47 -15.86
C TYR A 111 -12.25 -18.42 -17.06
N PRO A 112 -11.08 -19.06 -17.32
CA PRO A 112 -9.84 -19.10 -16.52
C PRO A 112 -9.14 -17.75 -16.28
N ILE A 113 -8.47 -17.62 -15.14
CA ILE A 113 -7.85 -16.35 -14.73
C ILE A 113 -6.62 -16.05 -15.59
N ASP A 114 -6.78 -15.12 -16.53
CA ASP A 114 -5.70 -14.56 -17.34
C ASP A 114 -4.98 -13.39 -16.63
N ARG A 115 -4.10 -12.68 -17.35
CA ARG A 115 -3.36 -11.54 -16.79
C ARG A 115 -4.28 -10.34 -16.47
N THR A 116 -5.39 -10.18 -17.18
CA THR A 116 -6.33 -9.06 -16.99
C THR A 116 -7.25 -9.36 -15.81
N ALA A 117 -7.87 -10.54 -15.77
CA ALA A 117 -8.65 -11.06 -14.66
C ALA A 117 -7.85 -11.04 -13.35
N ARG A 118 -6.57 -11.45 -13.37
CA ARG A 118 -5.69 -11.36 -12.19
C ARG A 118 -5.52 -9.93 -11.67
N ARG A 119 -5.34 -8.95 -12.56
CA ARG A 119 -5.19 -7.54 -12.17
C ARG A 119 -6.46 -7.00 -11.57
N GLU A 120 -7.60 -7.33 -12.15
CA GLU A 120 -8.90 -6.88 -11.67
C GLU A 120 -9.22 -7.47 -10.29
N LEU A 121 -8.96 -8.77 -10.08
CA LEU A 121 -9.16 -9.39 -8.77
C LEU A 121 -8.25 -8.77 -7.69
N LEU A 122 -6.97 -8.51 -7.99
CA LEU A 122 -6.07 -7.88 -7.02
C LEU A 122 -6.45 -6.42 -6.72
N ARG A 123 -6.90 -5.67 -7.74
CA ARG A 123 -7.35 -4.28 -7.58
C ARG A 123 -8.62 -4.20 -6.73
N SER A 124 -9.64 -4.98 -7.09
CA SER A 124 -10.92 -5.00 -6.37
C SER A 124 -10.76 -5.46 -4.92
N THR A 125 -9.94 -6.49 -4.68
CA THR A 125 -9.57 -6.94 -3.34
C THR A 125 -8.94 -5.82 -2.51
N ARG A 126 -7.96 -5.09 -3.07
CA ARG A 126 -7.27 -4.01 -2.36
C ARG A 126 -8.25 -2.89 -1.96
N ALA A 127 -9.14 -2.52 -2.88
CA ALA A 127 -10.15 -1.50 -2.62
C ALA A 127 -11.17 -1.94 -1.55
N ALA A 128 -11.63 -3.20 -1.59
CA ALA A 128 -12.52 -3.74 -0.56
C ALA A 128 -11.82 -3.86 0.81
N ALA A 129 -10.55 -4.31 0.85
CA ALA A 129 -9.76 -4.43 2.07
C ALA A 129 -9.49 -3.08 2.74
N ALA A 130 -9.37 -2.00 1.98
CA ALA A 130 -9.23 -0.65 2.54
C ALA A 130 -10.46 -0.21 3.36
N GLN A 131 -11.64 -0.75 3.03
CA GLN A 131 -12.88 -0.54 3.78
C GLN A 131 -13.18 -1.64 4.81
N GLY A 132 -12.37 -2.70 4.84
CA GLY A 132 -12.59 -3.87 5.70
C GLY A 132 -13.84 -4.65 5.30
N ALA A 133 -14.08 -4.80 3.99
CA ALA A 133 -15.23 -5.52 3.45
C ALA A 133 -14.85 -6.92 2.95
N VAL A 134 -15.83 -7.83 2.99
CA VAL A 134 -15.77 -9.17 2.36
C VAL A 134 -15.93 -9.02 0.84
N LEU A 135 -15.25 -9.87 0.06
CA LEU A 135 -15.38 -9.87 -1.40
C LEU A 135 -16.17 -11.09 -1.87
N VAL A 136 -17.22 -10.87 -2.66
CA VAL A 136 -17.94 -11.93 -3.41
C VAL A 136 -17.38 -11.94 -4.83
N VAL A 137 -16.57 -12.94 -5.15
CA VAL A 137 -15.90 -13.07 -6.44
C VAL A 137 -16.69 -14.03 -7.32
N SER A 138 -17.30 -13.49 -8.37
CA SER A 138 -17.97 -14.27 -9.41
C SER A 138 -16.96 -14.67 -10.46
N LEU A 139 -16.66 -15.95 -10.55
CA LEU A 139 -15.80 -16.48 -11.61
C LEU A 139 -16.70 -16.85 -12.80
N GLU A 140 -16.57 -16.10 -13.89
CA GLU A 140 -17.44 -16.18 -15.07
C GLU A 140 -16.71 -16.87 -16.24
N PRO A 141 -17.12 -18.10 -16.63
CA PRO A 141 -16.51 -18.80 -17.75
C PRO A 141 -16.58 -18.06 -19.09
N ASP A 142 -15.44 -17.71 -19.66
CA ASP A 142 -15.34 -17.14 -21.01
C ASP A 142 -15.03 -18.19 -22.10
N VAL A 143 -14.74 -19.42 -21.67
CA VAL A 143 -14.54 -20.62 -22.49
C VAL A 143 -15.53 -21.72 -22.13
N ASP A 144 -15.65 -22.73 -23.00
CA ASP A 144 -16.45 -23.92 -22.74
C ASP A 144 -16.01 -24.63 -21.44
N LEU A 145 -16.98 -25.09 -20.63
CA LEU A 145 -16.70 -25.72 -19.34
C LEU A 145 -15.85 -27.00 -19.45
N ASP A 146 -15.83 -27.63 -20.62
CA ASP A 146 -15.04 -28.83 -20.91
C ASP A 146 -13.54 -28.56 -21.10
N ARG A 147 -13.17 -27.32 -21.42
CA ARG A 147 -11.78 -26.86 -21.57
C ARG A 147 -11.16 -26.42 -20.25
N ILE A 148 -11.95 -26.19 -19.22
CA ILE A 148 -11.46 -25.78 -17.91
C ILE A 148 -10.79 -26.96 -17.22
N THR A 149 -9.51 -26.79 -16.92
CA THR A 149 -8.66 -27.85 -16.35
C THR A 149 -8.54 -27.75 -14.83
N THR A 150 -7.95 -28.79 -14.23
CA THR A 150 -7.52 -28.71 -12.82
C THR A 150 -6.41 -27.69 -12.60
N ASP A 151 -5.60 -27.38 -13.62
CA ASP A 151 -4.53 -26.39 -13.49
C ASP A 151 -5.07 -24.96 -13.38
N ASP A 152 -6.16 -24.67 -14.10
CA ASP A 152 -6.90 -23.41 -13.97
C ASP A 152 -7.44 -23.24 -12.55
N ALA A 153 -8.02 -24.31 -11.98
CA ALA A 153 -8.48 -24.32 -10.59
C ALA A 153 -7.34 -24.11 -9.59
N ARG A 154 -6.16 -24.72 -9.81
CA ARG A 154 -4.96 -24.48 -8.98
C ARG A 154 -4.47 -23.05 -9.10
N THR A 155 -4.54 -22.47 -10.28
CA THR A 155 -4.15 -21.08 -10.53
C THR A 155 -5.09 -20.10 -9.82
N ALA A 156 -6.40 -20.35 -9.86
CA ALA A 156 -7.37 -19.58 -9.11
C ALA A 156 -7.14 -19.69 -7.60
N ASN A 157 -6.99 -20.89 -7.04
CA ASN A 157 -6.75 -21.04 -5.60
C ASN A 157 -5.45 -20.37 -5.16
N ARG A 158 -4.35 -20.47 -5.91
CA ARG A 158 -3.10 -19.75 -5.61
C ARG A 158 -3.28 -18.23 -5.54
N LEU A 159 -4.14 -17.69 -6.41
CA LEU A 159 -4.46 -16.26 -6.38
C LEU A 159 -5.33 -15.88 -5.17
N LEU A 160 -6.27 -16.76 -4.78
CA LEU A 160 -7.08 -16.58 -3.57
C LEU A 160 -6.22 -16.68 -2.29
N GLU A 161 -5.25 -17.60 -2.24
CA GLU A 161 -4.24 -17.69 -1.18
C GLU A 161 -3.38 -16.43 -1.11
N GLN A 162 -2.96 -15.92 -2.26
CA GLN A 162 -2.25 -14.65 -2.35
C GLN A 162 -3.11 -13.52 -1.75
N VAL A 163 -4.38 -13.41 -2.14
CA VAL A 163 -5.32 -12.40 -1.60
C VAL A 163 -5.50 -12.55 -0.09
N HIS A 164 -5.71 -13.77 0.40
CA HIS A 164 -5.88 -14.04 1.83
C HIS A 164 -4.64 -13.61 2.63
N THR A 165 -3.45 -13.97 2.15
CA THR A 165 -2.18 -13.63 2.78
C THR A 165 -1.91 -12.11 2.74
N GLN A 166 -2.19 -11.47 1.60
CA GLN A 166 -1.86 -10.05 1.39
C GLN A 166 -2.79 -9.08 2.12
N TYR A 167 -4.05 -9.47 2.37
CA TYR A 167 -5.06 -8.52 2.86
C TYR A 167 -5.86 -9.02 4.07
N GLY A 168 -5.81 -10.32 4.40
CA GLY A 168 -6.64 -10.89 5.47
C GLY A 168 -8.15 -10.82 5.20
N THR A 169 -8.56 -10.44 3.99
CA THR A 169 -9.98 -10.34 3.58
C THR A 169 -10.58 -11.74 3.39
N LYS A 170 -11.86 -11.87 3.74
CA LYS A 170 -12.67 -13.05 3.44
C LYS A 170 -13.18 -12.99 2.00
N VAL A 171 -13.10 -14.10 1.29
CA VAL A 171 -13.59 -14.23 -0.09
C VAL A 171 -14.66 -15.32 -0.19
N LEU A 172 -15.80 -14.97 -0.78
CA LEU A 172 -16.84 -15.92 -1.21
C LEU A 172 -16.71 -16.11 -2.72
N VAL A 173 -16.46 -17.34 -3.18
CA VAL A 173 -16.20 -17.68 -4.58
C VAL A 173 -17.48 -18.23 -5.22
N ARG A 174 -18.14 -17.40 -6.02
CA ARG A 174 -19.36 -17.74 -6.78
C ARG A 174 -18.96 -18.19 -8.18
N PHE A 175 -18.74 -19.49 -8.38
CA PHE A 175 -18.35 -20.02 -9.69
C PHE A 175 -19.57 -20.19 -10.61
N ALA A 176 -19.49 -19.63 -11.82
CA ALA A 176 -20.47 -19.78 -12.90
C ALA A 176 -21.93 -19.59 -12.40
N PRO A 177 -22.26 -18.43 -11.81
CA PRO A 177 -23.60 -18.17 -11.28
C PRO A 177 -24.68 -18.29 -12.35
N GLN A 178 -25.94 -18.51 -11.94
CA GLN A 178 -27.09 -18.60 -12.84
C GLN A 178 -26.94 -19.69 -13.92
N MET A 179 -26.21 -20.75 -13.61
CA MET A 179 -25.97 -21.91 -14.48
C MET A 179 -27.23 -22.65 -14.95
N ASN A 180 -28.36 -22.47 -14.26
CA ASN A 180 -29.65 -23.00 -14.66
C ASN A 180 -30.43 -22.08 -15.62
N GLY A 181 -29.88 -20.91 -15.99
CA GLY A 181 -30.44 -19.99 -16.98
C GLY A 181 -29.98 -20.31 -18.41
N THR A 182 -30.58 -19.63 -19.40
CA THR A 182 -30.26 -19.79 -20.83
C THR A 182 -29.47 -18.63 -21.43
N TRP A 183 -29.20 -17.55 -20.68
CA TRP A 183 -28.59 -16.30 -21.16
C TRP A 183 -27.07 -16.18 -20.97
N VAL A 184 -26.46 -17.03 -20.13
CA VAL A 184 -25.01 -17.08 -19.92
C VAL A 184 -24.36 -18.18 -20.76
N SER A 185 -23.07 -18.09 -21.07
CA SER A 185 -22.33 -19.06 -21.92
C SER A 185 -22.09 -20.43 -21.27
N TRP A 186 -22.18 -20.52 -19.93
CA TRP A 186 -22.02 -21.76 -19.15
C TRP A 186 -23.32 -22.43 -18.67
N GLY A 187 -24.47 -21.74 -18.77
CA GLY A 187 -25.78 -22.26 -18.36
C GLY A 187 -26.27 -23.51 -19.10
N GLN A 188 -27.31 -24.19 -18.63
CA GLN A 188 -27.85 -25.43 -19.24
C GLN A 188 -26.85 -26.61 -19.39
N GLN A 189 -25.68 -26.59 -18.73
CA GLN A 189 -24.66 -27.64 -18.82
C GLN A 189 -24.42 -28.34 -17.46
N PRO A 190 -25.39 -29.07 -16.89
CA PRO A 190 -25.28 -29.61 -15.53
C PRO A 190 -24.10 -30.56 -15.33
N THR A 191 -23.79 -31.43 -16.30
CA THR A 191 -22.71 -32.41 -16.17
C THR A 191 -21.35 -31.74 -16.02
N GLU A 192 -21.04 -30.83 -16.95
CA GLU A 192 -19.76 -30.13 -16.99
C GLU A 192 -19.66 -29.08 -15.88
N PHE A 193 -20.76 -28.40 -15.55
CA PHE A 193 -20.83 -27.49 -14.40
C PHE A 193 -20.46 -28.21 -13.09
N VAL A 194 -21.12 -29.34 -12.78
CA VAL A 194 -20.87 -30.08 -11.53
C VAL A 194 -19.43 -30.59 -11.48
N ARG A 195 -18.90 -31.10 -12.60
CA ARG A 195 -17.52 -31.57 -12.68
C ARG A 195 -16.53 -30.45 -12.37
N THR A 196 -16.70 -29.29 -13.01
CA THR A 196 -15.78 -28.16 -12.89
C THR A 196 -15.91 -27.48 -11.54
N PHE A 197 -17.13 -27.31 -11.01
CA PHE A 197 -17.36 -26.80 -9.65
C PHE A 197 -16.67 -27.67 -8.60
N ARG A 198 -16.80 -29.00 -8.69
CA ARG A 198 -16.12 -29.94 -7.78
C ARG A 198 -14.60 -29.86 -7.90
N SER A 199 -14.07 -29.67 -9.10
CA SER A 199 -12.63 -29.50 -9.34
C SER A 199 -12.09 -28.26 -8.63
N LEU A 200 -12.76 -27.12 -8.80
CA LEU A 200 -12.41 -25.85 -8.15
C LEU A 200 -12.55 -25.93 -6.64
N ALA A 201 -13.70 -26.40 -6.14
CA ALA A 201 -13.97 -26.55 -4.71
C ALA A 201 -12.91 -27.43 -4.03
N ARG A 202 -12.48 -28.52 -4.68
CA ARG A 202 -11.40 -29.36 -4.16
C ARG A 202 -10.10 -28.58 -3.98
N GLN A 203 -9.71 -27.74 -4.94
CA GLN A 203 -8.49 -26.93 -4.81
C GLN A 203 -8.63 -25.88 -3.70
N VAL A 204 -9.78 -25.22 -3.60
CA VAL A 204 -10.06 -24.22 -2.56
C VAL A 204 -10.04 -24.84 -1.16
N HIS A 205 -10.68 -26.00 -0.97
CA HIS A 205 -10.77 -26.68 0.33
C HIS A 205 -9.49 -27.39 0.77
N GLN A 206 -8.62 -27.75 -0.17
CA GLN A 206 -7.30 -28.33 0.09
C GLN A 206 -6.22 -27.27 0.30
N GLY A 207 -6.41 -26.06 -0.24
CA GLY A 207 -5.50 -24.94 -0.09
C GLY A 207 -5.68 -24.15 1.20
N ASP A 208 -4.89 -23.07 1.31
CA ASP A 208 -4.85 -22.17 2.47
C ASP A 208 -5.63 -20.86 2.23
N SER A 209 -6.39 -20.76 1.14
CA SER A 209 -7.12 -19.52 0.77
C SER A 209 -8.18 -19.11 1.79
N ARG A 210 -8.69 -20.06 2.59
CA ARG A 210 -9.84 -19.89 3.50
C ARG A 210 -11.08 -19.31 2.81
N ALA A 211 -11.13 -19.37 1.48
CA ALA A 211 -12.26 -18.90 0.70
C ALA A 211 -13.42 -19.92 0.82
N ALA A 212 -14.65 -19.43 0.68
CA ALA A 212 -15.84 -20.26 0.75
C ALA A 212 -16.50 -20.37 -0.63
N MET A 213 -16.81 -21.58 -1.06
CA MET A 213 -17.47 -21.86 -2.35
C MET A 213 -18.98 -21.59 -2.27
N VAL A 214 -19.48 -20.79 -3.20
CA VAL A 214 -20.90 -20.41 -3.32
C VAL A 214 -21.54 -21.07 -4.55
N TRP A 215 -22.59 -21.87 -4.35
CA TRP A 215 -23.41 -22.42 -5.43
C TRP A 215 -24.68 -21.59 -5.63
N ALA A 216 -24.73 -20.77 -6.70
CA ALA A 216 -25.74 -19.73 -6.88
C ALA A 216 -26.54 -19.87 -8.20
N PRO A 217 -27.64 -20.65 -8.24
CA PRO A 217 -28.59 -20.64 -9.35
C PRO A 217 -29.44 -19.36 -9.42
N SER A 218 -30.10 -19.17 -10.57
CA SER A 218 -31.17 -18.19 -10.76
C SER A 218 -32.51 -18.75 -10.29
N TYR A 219 -33.41 -17.89 -9.82
CA TYR A 219 -34.78 -18.27 -9.44
C TYR A 219 -35.51 -18.99 -10.60
N GLY A 220 -36.08 -20.16 -10.30
CA GLY A 220 -36.51 -21.16 -11.28
C GLY A 220 -37.86 -20.93 -11.96
N ALA A 221 -38.60 -19.88 -11.62
CA ALA A 221 -39.89 -19.59 -12.27
C ALA A 221 -39.73 -19.37 -13.78
N GLY A 222 -40.56 -20.05 -14.58
CA GLY A 222 -40.45 -20.05 -16.04
C GLY A 222 -39.44 -21.05 -16.61
N TYR A 223 -38.94 -21.99 -15.80
CA TYR A 223 -38.17 -23.14 -16.29
C TYR A 223 -39.06 -24.13 -17.08
N PRO A 224 -38.58 -24.73 -18.19
CA PRO A 224 -37.32 -24.41 -18.87
C PRO A 224 -37.40 -23.01 -19.49
N PHE A 225 -36.36 -22.21 -19.24
CA PHE A 225 -36.31 -20.84 -19.74
C PHE A 225 -36.32 -20.85 -21.28
N GLY A 226 -37.08 -19.92 -21.88
CA GLY A 226 -37.22 -19.83 -23.34
C GLY A 226 -35.90 -19.61 -24.09
N GLU A 227 -35.97 -19.63 -25.44
CA GLU A 227 -34.82 -19.59 -26.36
C GLU A 227 -34.07 -18.24 -26.43
N SER A 228 -33.74 -17.62 -25.30
CA SER A 228 -32.99 -16.35 -25.30
C SER A 228 -31.53 -16.49 -25.75
N ALA A 229 -30.97 -17.71 -25.87
CA ALA A 229 -29.65 -17.92 -26.50
C ALA A 229 -29.45 -19.29 -27.20
N GLY A 230 -30.51 -20.00 -27.59
CA GLY A 230 -30.39 -21.27 -28.35
C GLY A 230 -29.75 -22.46 -27.62
N ARG A 231 -29.38 -22.34 -26.34
CA ARG A 231 -28.64 -23.37 -25.58
C ARG A 231 -29.39 -24.69 -25.37
N LEU A 232 -30.72 -24.68 -25.40
CA LEU A 232 -31.52 -25.90 -25.29
C LEU A 232 -31.47 -26.78 -26.56
N ARG A 233 -30.99 -26.25 -27.69
CA ARG A 233 -30.95 -26.97 -28.98
C ARG A 233 -29.73 -27.88 -29.17
N ASP A 234 -28.65 -27.62 -28.42
CA ASP A 234 -27.35 -28.30 -28.57
C ASP A 234 -26.95 -29.11 -27.32
N LEU A 235 -27.93 -29.51 -26.49
CA LEU A 235 -27.66 -30.28 -25.27
C LEU A 235 -27.14 -31.69 -25.58
N SER A 236 -26.14 -32.14 -24.82
CA SER A 236 -25.66 -33.51 -24.89
C SER A 236 -26.74 -34.48 -24.42
N SER A 237 -26.75 -35.72 -24.92
CA SER A 237 -27.71 -36.73 -24.43
C SER A 237 -27.60 -36.98 -22.92
N THR A 238 -26.43 -36.73 -22.34
CA THR A 238 -26.19 -36.84 -20.89
C THR A 238 -26.84 -35.69 -20.14
N ASP A 239 -26.73 -34.47 -20.65
CA ASP A 239 -27.36 -33.31 -20.03
C ASP A 239 -28.89 -33.36 -20.17
N VAL A 240 -29.42 -33.79 -21.32
CA VAL A 240 -30.88 -34.00 -21.47
C VAL A 240 -31.40 -34.97 -20.42
N ARG A 241 -30.72 -36.11 -20.21
CA ARG A 241 -31.10 -37.06 -19.14
C ARG A 241 -30.93 -36.52 -17.72
N ALA A 242 -30.01 -35.58 -17.52
CA ALA A 242 -29.80 -34.96 -16.21
C ALA A 242 -30.87 -33.90 -15.91
N LEU A 243 -31.35 -33.20 -16.94
CA LEU A 243 -32.37 -32.15 -16.84
C LEU A 243 -33.80 -32.72 -16.84
N ASP A 244 -34.04 -33.87 -17.46
CA ASP A 244 -35.29 -34.65 -17.37
C ASP A 244 -35.35 -35.36 -16.01
N THR A 245 -35.74 -34.59 -14.99
CA THR A 245 -35.74 -35.02 -13.59
C THR A 245 -36.95 -35.85 -13.22
N ASN A 246 -38.03 -35.76 -13.99
CA ASN A 246 -39.23 -36.58 -13.81
C ASN A 246 -39.21 -37.87 -14.65
N GLY A 247 -38.29 -37.98 -15.62
CA GLY A 247 -38.05 -39.16 -16.45
C GLY A 247 -39.11 -39.41 -17.53
N ASP A 248 -39.86 -38.39 -17.92
CA ASP A 248 -40.93 -38.50 -18.93
C ASP A 248 -40.45 -38.30 -20.37
N GLY A 249 -39.16 -37.99 -20.55
CA GLY A 249 -38.51 -37.79 -21.85
C GLY A 249 -38.71 -36.38 -22.44
N ALA A 250 -39.33 -35.44 -21.72
CA ALA A 250 -39.55 -34.08 -22.15
C ALA A 250 -39.11 -33.07 -21.08
N LEU A 251 -38.35 -32.04 -21.49
CA LEU A 251 -37.99 -30.94 -20.59
C LEU A 251 -39.18 -29.98 -20.44
N THR A 252 -39.78 -29.94 -19.24
CA THR A 252 -41.00 -29.19 -18.95
C THR A 252 -40.92 -28.45 -17.61
N ALA A 253 -41.93 -27.63 -17.29
CA ALA A 253 -42.01 -26.96 -15.99
C ALA A 253 -42.20 -27.92 -14.80
N ALA A 254 -42.42 -29.22 -15.06
CA ALA A 254 -42.44 -30.25 -14.03
C ALA A 254 -41.02 -30.69 -13.60
N ASP A 255 -39.99 -30.31 -14.36
CA ASP A 255 -38.60 -30.62 -14.03
C ASP A 255 -38.02 -29.68 -12.97
N ASP A 256 -37.12 -30.22 -12.16
CA ASP A 256 -36.43 -29.47 -11.12
C ASP A 256 -35.35 -28.55 -11.71
N PRO A 257 -35.49 -27.22 -11.56
CA PRO A 257 -34.55 -26.27 -12.17
C PRO A 257 -33.20 -26.17 -11.44
N TYR A 258 -33.03 -26.86 -10.31
CA TYR A 258 -31.87 -26.71 -9.43
C TYR A 258 -31.09 -28.01 -9.22
N GLN A 259 -31.79 -29.11 -8.96
CA GLN A 259 -31.21 -30.39 -8.56
C GLN A 259 -30.12 -30.92 -9.53
N PRO A 260 -30.27 -30.82 -10.87
CA PRO A 260 -29.25 -31.28 -11.81
C PRO A 260 -27.89 -30.58 -11.66
N TYR A 261 -27.89 -29.35 -11.14
CA TYR A 261 -26.69 -28.52 -10.96
C TYR A 261 -26.07 -28.65 -9.57
N TRP A 262 -26.66 -29.40 -8.65
CA TRP A 262 -26.17 -29.51 -7.28
C TRP A 262 -24.85 -30.31 -7.24
N PRO A 263 -23.71 -29.69 -6.86
CA PRO A 263 -22.42 -30.37 -6.90
C PRO A 263 -22.19 -31.30 -5.69
N GLY A 264 -23.04 -31.27 -4.67
CA GLY A 264 -22.91 -32.06 -3.45
C GLY A 264 -22.43 -31.23 -2.26
N ALA A 265 -22.86 -31.63 -1.05
CA ALA A 265 -22.61 -30.87 0.18
C ALA A 265 -21.12 -30.72 0.53
N SER A 266 -20.27 -31.66 0.14
CA SER A 266 -18.82 -31.58 0.39
C SER A 266 -18.10 -30.53 -0.46
N SER A 267 -18.77 -29.93 -1.45
CA SER A 267 -18.17 -28.95 -2.36
C SER A 267 -18.71 -27.54 -2.14
N VAL A 268 -19.78 -27.38 -1.37
CA VAL A 268 -20.51 -26.11 -1.21
C VAL A 268 -20.39 -25.65 0.24
N ASP A 269 -19.92 -24.43 0.44
CA ASP A 269 -19.86 -23.80 1.77
C ASP A 269 -21.04 -22.85 1.97
N TRP A 270 -21.53 -22.24 0.89
CA TRP A 270 -22.66 -21.30 0.86
C TRP A 270 -23.59 -21.64 -0.31
N VAL A 271 -24.89 -21.57 -0.09
CA VAL A 271 -25.86 -21.59 -1.19
C VAL A 271 -26.15 -20.16 -1.62
N GLY A 272 -26.47 -19.96 -2.90
CA GLY A 272 -26.82 -18.67 -3.44
C GLY A 272 -28.14 -18.74 -4.19
N LEU A 273 -28.80 -17.60 -4.37
CA LEU A 273 -29.95 -17.49 -5.27
C LEU A 273 -29.98 -16.10 -5.89
N SER A 274 -30.03 -16.04 -7.22
CA SER A 274 -30.26 -14.78 -7.94
C SER A 274 -31.77 -14.56 -8.13
N MET A 275 -32.30 -13.50 -7.53
CA MET A 275 -33.70 -13.14 -7.54
C MET A 275 -33.86 -11.64 -7.79
N PHE A 276 -34.29 -11.27 -9.00
CA PHE A 276 -34.44 -9.87 -9.42
C PHE A 276 -35.89 -9.48 -9.66
N SER A 277 -36.24 -8.21 -9.40
CA SER A 277 -37.51 -7.63 -9.82
C SER A 277 -37.38 -7.01 -11.19
N PHE A 278 -38.09 -7.57 -12.16
CA PHE A 278 -38.15 -7.08 -13.55
C PHE A 278 -39.39 -6.24 -13.84
N GLY A 279 -40.26 -5.97 -12.86
CA GLY A 279 -41.46 -5.13 -13.04
C GLY A 279 -42.55 -5.68 -13.97
N LYS A 280 -42.59 -7.00 -14.22
CA LYS A 280 -43.44 -7.65 -15.24
C LYS A 280 -44.88 -7.99 -14.82
N GLY A 281 -45.51 -7.21 -13.94
CA GLY A 281 -46.93 -7.39 -13.62
C GLY A 281 -47.22 -8.57 -12.67
N LYS A 282 -48.35 -9.28 -12.88
CA LYS A 282 -48.90 -10.24 -11.89
C LYS A 282 -48.07 -11.53 -11.80
N ALA A 283 -48.21 -12.26 -10.69
CA ALA A 283 -47.55 -13.56 -10.48
C ALA A 283 -47.69 -14.56 -11.64
N THR A 284 -48.86 -14.60 -12.29
CA THR A 284 -49.18 -15.49 -13.41
C THR A 284 -48.52 -15.08 -14.72
N GLU A 285 -48.00 -13.86 -14.80
CA GLU A 285 -47.34 -13.25 -15.98
C GLU A 285 -45.81 -13.22 -15.80
N ALA A 286 -45.32 -13.53 -14.59
CA ALA A 286 -43.91 -13.58 -14.24
C ALA A 286 -43.22 -14.90 -14.62
N ALA A 287 -43.98 -15.99 -14.78
CA ALA A 287 -43.52 -17.26 -15.33
C ALA A 287 -43.29 -17.11 -16.85
N GLY A 288 -42.04 -17.17 -17.30
CA GLY A 288 -41.60 -16.99 -18.69
C GLY A 288 -42.64 -16.99 -19.82
N ARG A 289 -42.79 -15.84 -20.49
CA ARG A 289 -42.84 -15.62 -21.97
C ARG A 289 -43.35 -14.21 -22.27
N ASP A 290 -42.62 -13.47 -23.11
CA ASP A 290 -43.08 -12.32 -23.92
C ASP A 290 -44.02 -11.26 -23.29
N VAL A 291 -43.95 -11.04 -21.97
CA VAL A 291 -44.60 -9.86 -21.37
C VAL A 291 -43.61 -8.70 -21.46
N PRO A 292 -43.78 -7.76 -22.43
CA PRO A 292 -42.90 -6.61 -22.53
C PRO A 292 -43.06 -5.75 -21.29
N LEU A 293 -41.94 -5.29 -20.74
CA LEU A 293 -41.97 -4.20 -19.77
C LEU A 293 -42.51 -2.94 -20.46
N THR A 294 -43.72 -2.52 -20.11
CA THR A 294 -44.44 -1.38 -20.72
C THR A 294 -44.54 -0.16 -19.82
N ARG A 295 -44.37 -0.34 -18.50
CA ARG A 295 -44.38 0.72 -17.48
C ARG A 295 -43.57 0.30 -16.25
N ASN A 296 -43.15 1.26 -15.43
CA ASN A 296 -42.54 0.98 -14.12
C ASN A 296 -43.65 0.76 -13.08
N ASP A 297 -43.77 -0.45 -12.55
CA ASP A 297 -44.77 -0.79 -11.52
C ASP A 297 -44.08 -1.12 -10.19
N VAL A 298 -44.74 -0.75 -9.08
CA VAL A 298 -44.28 -1.14 -7.73
C VAL A 298 -44.48 -2.66 -7.57
N PRO A 299 -43.47 -3.40 -7.05
CA PRO A 299 -43.61 -4.84 -6.78
C PRO A 299 -44.83 -5.15 -5.91
N GLN A 300 -45.49 -6.27 -6.18
CA GLN A 300 -46.68 -6.65 -5.42
C GLN A 300 -46.29 -6.99 -3.98
N SER A 301 -47.14 -6.64 -3.02
CA SER A 301 -46.92 -7.01 -1.62
C SER A 301 -46.91 -8.54 -1.48
N GLY A 302 -45.87 -9.07 -0.82
CA GLY A 302 -45.69 -10.50 -0.59
C GLY A 302 -44.99 -11.23 -1.76
N GLU A 303 -44.58 -10.53 -2.81
CA GLU A 303 -43.92 -11.12 -3.97
C GLU A 303 -42.62 -11.87 -3.60
N VAL A 304 -41.73 -11.26 -2.79
CA VAL A 304 -40.47 -11.92 -2.40
C VAL A 304 -40.73 -13.18 -1.58
N ALA A 305 -41.67 -13.12 -0.63
CA ALA A 305 -42.06 -14.29 0.17
C ALA A 305 -42.64 -15.40 -0.72
N ALA A 306 -43.55 -15.06 -1.63
CA ALA A 306 -44.13 -15.99 -2.58
C ALA A 306 -43.10 -16.61 -3.55
N ARG A 307 -42.01 -15.89 -3.85
CA ARG A 307 -40.87 -16.45 -4.61
C ARG A 307 -40.06 -17.45 -3.79
N PHE A 308 -39.78 -17.16 -2.52
CA PHE A 308 -39.14 -18.15 -1.64
C PHE A 308 -40.00 -19.40 -1.42
N ASP A 309 -41.32 -19.24 -1.44
CA ASP A 309 -42.27 -20.34 -1.33
C ASP A 309 -42.54 -21.02 -2.69
N GLU A 310 -41.87 -20.56 -3.77
CA GLU A 310 -41.99 -21.06 -5.15
C GLU A 310 -43.42 -21.12 -5.68
N THR A 311 -44.23 -20.12 -5.30
CA THR A 311 -45.60 -19.93 -5.79
C THR A 311 -45.71 -18.79 -6.80
N TRP A 312 -44.73 -17.89 -6.82
CA TRP A 312 -44.70 -16.76 -7.74
C TRP A 312 -44.10 -17.15 -9.10
N GLY A 313 -44.93 -17.25 -10.13
CA GLY A 313 -44.49 -17.61 -11.48
C GLY A 313 -44.22 -19.10 -11.68
N TYR A 314 -44.74 -19.97 -10.81
CA TYR A 314 -44.71 -21.41 -11.00
C TYR A 314 -46.06 -21.90 -11.52
N GLU A 315 -46.06 -22.70 -12.61
CA GLU A 315 -47.28 -23.30 -13.17
C GLU A 315 -47.78 -24.46 -12.30
N GLN A 316 -46.86 -25.16 -11.64
CA GLN A 316 -47.13 -26.29 -10.76
C GLN A 316 -46.22 -26.20 -9.51
N PRO A 317 -46.67 -26.67 -8.34
CA PRO A 317 -45.81 -26.75 -7.17
C PRO A 317 -44.62 -27.67 -7.44
N VAL A 318 -43.42 -27.23 -7.04
CA VAL A 318 -42.22 -28.09 -7.12
C VAL A 318 -42.39 -29.26 -6.16
N SER A 319 -42.42 -30.48 -6.69
CA SER A 319 -42.72 -31.71 -5.95
C SER A 319 -41.72 -32.00 -4.83
N ALA A 320 -40.48 -31.52 -4.95
CA ALA A 320 -39.42 -31.68 -3.96
C ALA A 320 -39.44 -30.62 -2.82
N GLY A 321 -40.31 -29.60 -2.91
CA GLY A 321 -40.39 -28.47 -1.99
C GLY A 321 -39.53 -27.26 -2.40
N PRO A 322 -39.64 -26.12 -1.67
CA PRO A 322 -38.98 -24.87 -2.04
C PRO A 322 -37.45 -24.91 -1.92
N PHE A 323 -36.75 -24.11 -2.72
CA PHE A 323 -35.29 -24.02 -2.76
C PHE A 323 -34.64 -23.79 -1.38
N TYR A 324 -35.15 -22.82 -0.62
CA TYR A 324 -34.61 -22.47 0.70
C TYR A 324 -34.64 -23.67 1.64
N ASP A 325 -35.77 -24.37 1.71
CA ASP A 325 -35.94 -25.51 2.60
C ASP A 325 -35.04 -26.69 2.21
N ARG A 326 -34.81 -26.89 0.92
CA ARG A 326 -34.02 -28.02 0.40
C ARG A 326 -32.52 -27.83 0.48
N PHE A 327 -32.05 -26.62 0.18
CA PHE A 327 -30.62 -26.37 -0.04
C PHE A 327 -29.98 -25.52 1.04
N ALA A 328 -30.71 -24.57 1.65
CA ALA A 328 -30.23 -23.82 2.80
C ALA A 328 -30.59 -24.55 4.10
N ALA A 329 -31.86 -24.56 4.49
CA ALA A 329 -32.32 -25.09 5.78
C ALA A 329 -32.08 -26.59 5.92
N GLY A 330 -32.46 -27.38 4.92
CA GLY A 330 -32.30 -28.84 4.95
C GLY A 330 -30.85 -29.32 4.90
N LYS A 331 -29.89 -28.41 4.67
CA LYS A 331 -28.45 -28.73 4.66
C LYS A 331 -27.64 -27.93 5.68
N ASP A 332 -28.30 -27.05 6.45
CA ASP A 332 -27.67 -26.12 7.38
C ASP A 332 -26.55 -25.29 6.73
N LEU A 333 -26.84 -24.76 5.53
CA LEU A 333 -25.90 -23.94 4.77
C LEU A 333 -26.31 -22.46 4.78
N PRO A 334 -25.36 -21.54 5.04
CA PRO A 334 -25.62 -20.11 4.90
C PRO A 334 -25.90 -19.75 3.44
N MET A 335 -26.72 -18.74 3.26
CA MET A 335 -27.27 -18.32 1.98
C MET A 335 -26.88 -16.89 1.63
N LEU A 336 -26.45 -16.71 0.38
CA LEU A 336 -26.21 -15.42 -0.28
C LEU A 336 -27.35 -15.13 -1.25
N LEU A 337 -28.11 -14.06 -1.02
CA LEU A 337 -29.17 -13.61 -1.93
C LEU A 337 -28.63 -12.52 -2.86
N ASP A 338 -28.70 -12.73 -4.16
CA ASP A 338 -28.34 -11.72 -5.16
C ASP A 338 -29.60 -11.10 -5.74
N THR A 339 -29.76 -9.79 -5.64
CA THR A 339 -31.03 -9.15 -5.92
C THR A 339 -30.89 -7.73 -6.47
N GLY A 340 -32.01 -7.13 -6.86
CA GLY A 340 -32.08 -5.79 -7.43
C GLY A 340 -33.46 -5.53 -8.01
N ALA A 341 -33.80 -4.26 -8.17
CA ALA A 341 -35.05 -3.84 -8.80
C ALA A 341 -34.77 -2.98 -10.03
N LEU A 342 -35.24 -3.47 -11.17
CA LEU A 342 -35.11 -2.79 -12.45
C LEU A 342 -35.97 -1.52 -12.46
N TYR A 343 -35.38 -0.43 -12.94
CA TYR A 343 -36.12 0.76 -13.33
C TYR A 343 -35.72 1.21 -14.74
N ASP A 344 -36.69 1.57 -15.57
CA ASP A 344 -36.44 2.06 -16.93
C ASP A 344 -36.91 3.52 -17.05
N HIS A 345 -35.95 4.45 -17.17
CA HIS A 345 -36.21 5.89 -17.27
C HIS A 345 -36.97 6.30 -18.55
N SER A 346 -37.07 5.43 -19.56
CA SER A 346 -37.84 5.69 -20.77
C SER A 346 -39.34 5.38 -20.62
N LEU A 347 -39.71 4.65 -19.57
CA LEU A 347 -41.08 4.24 -19.30
C LEU A 347 -41.79 5.17 -18.31
N ARG A 348 -43.10 5.28 -18.46
CA ARG A 348 -43.97 5.93 -17.46
C ARG A 348 -44.34 4.93 -16.37
N GLY A 349 -44.89 5.40 -15.24
CA GLY A 349 -45.37 4.52 -14.18
C GLY A 349 -45.16 5.12 -12.80
N ALA A 350 -44.94 4.26 -11.81
CA ALA A 350 -44.53 4.63 -10.47
C ALA A 350 -43.15 5.29 -10.45
N ASP A 351 -42.91 6.13 -9.46
CA ASP A 351 -41.62 6.76 -9.22
C ASP A 351 -40.55 5.71 -8.87
N GLU A 352 -39.31 5.97 -9.27
CA GLU A 352 -38.16 5.07 -9.05
C GLU A 352 -38.01 4.64 -7.59
N LEU A 353 -38.16 5.58 -6.65
CA LEU A 353 -38.11 5.27 -5.22
C LEU A 353 -39.20 4.26 -4.83
N ALA A 354 -40.42 4.40 -5.33
CA ALA A 354 -41.52 3.51 -4.97
C ALA A 354 -41.27 2.07 -5.47
N VAL A 355 -40.71 1.93 -6.67
CA VAL A 355 -40.36 0.62 -7.26
C VAL A 355 -39.24 -0.05 -6.45
N LYS A 356 -38.12 0.66 -6.27
CA LYS A 356 -36.94 0.10 -5.57
C LYS A 356 -37.22 -0.14 -4.08
N GLN A 357 -37.87 0.81 -3.40
CA GLN A 357 -38.26 0.67 -1.99
C GLN A 357 -39.32 -0.41 -1.76
N GLY A 358 -40.25 -0.59 -2.70
CA GLY A 358 -41.21 -1.68 -2.66
C GLY A 358 -40.54 -3.06 -2.73
N TRP A 359 -39.41 -3.16 -3.44
CA TRP A 359 -38.63 -4.40 -3.54
C TRP A 359 -37.75 -4.62 -2.30
N TRP A 360 -36.84 -3.69 -1.99
CA TRP A 360 -35.85 -3.94 -0.93
C TRP A 360 -36.50 -4.12 0.44
N ARG A 361 -37.66 -3.48 0.72
CA ARG A 361 -38.38 -3.72 1.98
C ARG A 361 -38.91 -5.14 2.10
N GLN A 362 -39.31 -5.74 0.99
CA GLN A 362 -39.72 -7.15 0.98
C GLN A 362 -38.53 -8.09 1.12
N VAL A 363 -37.38 -7.73 0.53
CA VAL A 363 -36.11 -8.45 0.77
C VAL A 363 -35.71 -8.39 2.24
N ILE A 364 -35.72 -7.21 2.86
CA ILE A 364 -35.44 -7.01 4.29
C ILE A 364 -36.36 -7.90 5.15
N ALA A 365 -37.67 -7.92 4.88
CA ALA A 365 -38.61 -8.79 5.59
C ALA A 365 -38.30 -10.28 5.40
N ALA A 366 -38.00 -10.70 4.16
CA ALA A 366 -37.67 -12.10 3.87
C ALA A 366 -36.41 -12.58 4.59
N VAL A 367 -35.41 -11.71 4.75
CA VAL A 367 -34.16 -12.00 5.48
C VAL A 367 -34.42 -12.18 6.99
N GLN A 368 -35.38 -11.43 7.55
CA GLN A 368 -35.78 -11.57 8.96
C GLN A 368 -36.46 -12.92 9.21
N ASP A 369 -37.31 -13.38 8.28
CA ASP A 369 -38.02 -14.64 8.40
C ASP A 369 -37.15 -15.87 8.10
N ARG A 370 -36.02 -15.69 7.40
CA ARG A 370 -35.16 -16.77 6.90
C ARG A 370 -33.72 -16.60 7.39
N PRO A 371 -33.40 -17.11 8.59
CA PRO A 371 -32.16 -16.76 9.28
C PRO A 371 -30.88 -17.32 8.66
N LEU A 372 -30.97 -18.26 7.71
CA LEU A 372 -29.80 -18.73 6.97
C LEU A 372 -29.44 -17.81 5.81
N ILE A 373 -30.30 -16.85 5.42
CA ILE A 373 -29.85 -15.78 4.55
C ILE A 373 -28.89 -14.93 5.37
N GLU A 374 -27.58 -15.06 5.12
CA GLU A 374 -26.52 -14.39 5.88
C GLU A 374 -25.87 -13.25 5.10
N GLY A 375 -26.09 -13.20 3.78
CA GLY A 375 -25.59 -12.14 2.90
C GLY A 375 -26.62 -11.74 1.85
N VAL A 376 -26.67 -10.45 1.51
CA VAL A 376 -27.46 -9.92 0.39
C VAL A 376 -26.58 -9.03 -0.48
N THR A 377 -26.50 -9.31 -1.78
CA THR A 377 -25.89 -8.41 -2.76
C THR A 377 -26.98 -7.71 -3.57
N PHE A 378 -26.82 -6.40 -3.77
CA PHE A 378 -27.71 -5.58 -4.59
C PHE A 378 -26.99 -5.21 -5.89
N LEU A 379 -27.58 -5.51 -7.03
CA LEU A 379 -27.01 -5.19 -8.34
C LEU A 379 -26.93 -3.67 -8.54
N GLU A 380 -25.73 -3.12 -8.68
CA GLU A 380 -25.49 -1.67 -8.81
C GLU A 380 -24.81 -1.35 -10.15
N THR A 381 -25.53 -1.60 -11.24
CA THR A 381 -25.07 -1.29 -12.60
C THR A 381 -26.21 -0.78 -13.48
N ASN A 382 -25.85 -0.10 -14.57
CA ASN A 382 -26.75 0.13 -15.70
C ASN A 382 -26.39 -0.84 -16.81
N ARG A 383 -27.32 -1.69 -17.22
CA ARG A 383 -27.08 -2.61 -18.33
C ARG A 383 -28.33 -2.81 -19.19
N ARG A 384 -28.11 -3.31 -20.40
CA ARG A 384 -29.23 -3.65 -21.29
C ARG A 384 -29.87 -4.95 -20.85
N GLU A 385 -31.19 -4.94 -20.73
CA GLU A 385 -31.94 -6.10 -20.24
C GLU A 385 -32.87 -6.64 -21.32
N PRO A 386 -32.76 -7.93 -21.71
CA PRO A 386 -33.71 -8.58 -22.61
C PRO A 386 -35.16 -8.42 -22.14
N GLU A 387 -35.39 -8.52 -20.83
CA GLU A 387 -36.67 -8.37 -20.14
C GLU A 387 -37.29 -6.98 -20.34
N ALA A 388 -36.44 -5.96 -20.55
CA ALA A 388 -36.83 -4.59 -20.88
C ALA A 388 -36.75 -4.31 -22.39
N GLY A 389 -36.83 -5.33 -23.26
CA GLY A 389 -36.72 -5.16 -24.71
C GLY A 389 -35.35 -4.60 -25.13
N ASN A 390 -34.29 -5.02 -24.43
CA ASN A 390 -32.90 -4.59 -24.63
C ASN A 390 -32.64 -3.09 -24.39
N ARG A 391 -33.55 -2.42 -23.67
CA ARG A 391 -33.36 -1.05 -23.15
C ARG A 391 -32.42 -1.05 -21.96
N VAL A 392 -31.84 0.11 -21.66
CA VAL A 392 -30.94 0.28 -20.51
C VAL A 392 -31.78 0.35 -19.25
N ALA A 393 -31.61 -0.64 -18.37
CA ALA A 393 -32.18 -0.71 -17.04
C ALA A 393 -31.24 -0.08 -16.02
N ASP A 394 -31.80 0.68 -15.08
CA ASP A 394 -31.09 1.24 -13.93
C ASP A 394 -31.37 0.44 -12.66
N TRP A 395 -30.40 -0.38 -12.26
CA TRP A 395 -30.50 -1.22 -11.08
C TRP A 395 -30.01 -0.53 -9.79
N ARG A 396 -29.38 0.64 -9.91
CA ARG A 396 -28.60 1.25 -8.81
C ARG A 396 -29.49 1.89 -7.75
N ASP A 397 -29.48 1.39 -6.53
CA ASP A 397 -30.20 1.98 -5.39
C ASP A 397 -29.49 3.25 -4.88
N THR A 398 -28.19 3.42 -5.17
CA THR A 398 -27.39 4.53 -4.64
C THR A 398 -27.16 5.70 -5.60
N ALA A 399 -27.59 5.60 -6.86
CA ALA A 399 -27.28 6.62 -7.87
C ALA A 399 -27.94 7.98 -7.58
N VAL A 400 -29.14 7.98 -6.99
CA VAL A 400 -29.91 9.19 -6.66
C VAL A 400 -29.85 9.44 -5.14
N PRO A 401 -29.40 10.62 -4.67
CA PRO A 401 -29.20 10.88 -3.23
C PRO A 401 -30.43 10.63 -2.35
N GLY A 402 -31.63 10.95 -2.83
CA GLY A 402 -32.89 10.70 -2.10
C GLY A 402 -33.24 9.21 -1.98
N ILE A 403 -32.89 8.41 -2.99
CA ILE A 403 -33.09 6.95 -2.99
C ILE A 403 -32.04 6.30 -2.10
N ALA A 404 -30.77 6.68 -2.24
CA ALA A 404 -29.67 6.20 -1.41
C ALA A 404 -29.93 6.45 0.09
N GLY A 405 -30.39 7.65 0.45
CA GLY A 405 -30.75 7.98 1.83
C GLY A 405 -31.94 7.16 2.36
N SER A 406 -32.93 6.87 1.50
CA SER A 406 -34.08 6.03 1.86
C SER A 406 -33.69 4.57 2.05
N PHE A 407 -32.84 4.05 1.16
CA PHE A 407 -32.29 2.70 1.25
C PHE A 407 -31.49 2.51 2.54
N ARG A 408 -30.55 3.42 2.83
CA ARG A 408 -29.81 3.44 4.10
C ARG A 408 -30.74 3.46 5.31
N THR A 409 -31.73 4.35 5.32
CA THR A 409 -32.66 4.50 6.44
C THR A 409 -33.44 3.20 6.71
N ASP A 410 -33.87 2.50 5.67
CA ASP A 410 -34.60 1.25 5.82
C ASP A 410 -33.68 0.11 6.29
N LEU A 411 -32.43 0.03 5.82
CA LEU A 411 -31.41 -0.91 6.33
C LEU A 411 -31.09 -0.67 7.82
N GLU A 412 -30.86 0.58 8.21
CA GLU A 412 -30.60 0.95 9.61
C GLU A 412 -31.82 0.68 10.51
N ARG A 413 -33.03 0.91 10.01
CA ARG A 413 -34.28 0.63 10.75
C ARG A 413 -34.49 -0.87 10.96
N ALA A 414 -34.17 -1.70 9.98
CA ALA A 414 -34.28 -3.16 10.13
C ALA A 414 -33.36 -3.67 11.24
N GLY A 415 -32.15 -3.11 11.34
CA GLY A 415 -31.20 -3.42 12.39
C GLY A 415 -30.46 -4.76 12.22
N ASP A 416 -30.82 -5.59 11.24
CA ASP A 416 -30.19 -6.89 10.98
C ASP A 416 -28.93 -6.79 10.11
N PHE A 417 -28.76 -5.69 9.38
CA PHE A 417 -27.63 -5.51 8.46
C PHE A 417 -26.41 -4.90 9.13
N VAL A 418 -25.24 -5.49 8.85
CA VAL A 418 -23.95 -5.00 9.32
C VAL A 418 -23.41 -3.97 8.34
N PHE A 419 -22.97 -2.82 8.85
CA PHE A 419 -22.15 -1.87 8.13
C PHE A 419 -20.67 -2.13 8.45
N GLY A 420 -19.77 -1.91 7.49
CA GLY A 420 -18.35 -2.19 7.65
C GLY A 420 -17.63 -1.29 8.67
N PRO A 421 -16.41 -1.64 9.08
CA PRO A 421 -15.62 -2.79 8.62
C PRO A 421 -16.02 -4.11 9.31
N VAL A 422 -16.01 -5.19 8.54
CA VAL A 422 -16.24 -6.59 8.99
C VAL A 422 -15.01 -7.48 8.87
N THR A 423 -13.96 -7.01 8.19
CA THR A 423 -12.61 -7.59 8.18
C THR A 423 -11.59 -6.57 8.70
N GLU A 424 -10.35 -7.01 8.94
CA GLU A 424 -9.24 -6.11 9.27
C GLU A 424 -9.06 -5.08 8.14
N ARG A 425 -8.99 -3.78 8.48
CA ARG A 425 -8.79 -2.73 7.48
C ARG A 425 -7.32 -2.61 7.13
N VAL A 426 -7.04 -2.44 5.84
CA VAL A 426 -5.71 -2.10 5.33
C VAL A 426 -5.74 -0.64 4.87
N THR A 427 -5.34 0.28 5.75
CA THR A 427 -5.51 1.71 5.52
C THR A 427 -4.31 2.34 4.77
N PRO A 428 -4.52 3.48 4.07
CA PRO A 428 -3.42 4.18 3.41
C PRO A 428 -2.38 4.73 4.40
N ARG A 429 -2.79 5.03 5.63
CA ARG A 429 -1.89 5.48 6.70
C ARG A 429 -0.95 4.36 7.14
N GLU A 430 -1.46 3.13 7.25
CA GLU A 430 -0.64 1.94 7.47
C GLU A 430 0.28 1.69 6.29
N GLY A 431 -0.18 1.92 5.06
CA GLY A 431 0.68 1.85 3.86
C GLY A 431 1.85 2.82 3.90
N ALA A 432 1.59 4.10 4.21
CA ALA A 432 2.64 5.08 4.38
C ALA A 432 3.61 4.67 5.51
N ALA A 433 3.09 4.17 6.65
CA ALA A 433 3.92 3.68 7.75
C ALA A 433 4.74 2.43 7.38
N ALA A 434 4.19 1.53 6.57
CA ALA A 434 4.85 0.32 6.11
C ALA A 434 6.04 0.63 5.20
N THR A 435 6.04 1.75 4.46
CA THR A 435 7.24 2.17 3.71
C THR A 435 8.45 2.46 4.59
N ASN A 436 8.27 2.64 5.91
CA ASN A 436 9.33 2.86 6.89
C ASN A 436 9.89 1.53 7.41
N GLN A 437 10.77 0.88 6.62
CA GLN A 437 11.24 -0.49 6.90
C GLN A 437 12.76 -0.67 6.81
N GLN A 438 13.27 -1.66 7.58
CA GLN A 438 14.68 -2.07 7.54
C GLN A 438 14.93 -3.06 6.40
N TYR A 439 15.93 -2.77 5.57
CA TYR A 439 16.34 -3.64 4.46
C TYR A 439 17.17 -4.85 4.91
N GLU A 440 17.88 -4.73 6.03
CA GLU A 440 18.75 -5.77 6.58
C GLU A 440 18.52 -5.84 8.09
N THR A 441 18.14 -7.01 8.59
CA THR A 441 18.04 -7.32 10.03
C THR A 441 19.12 -8.32 10.49
N GLY A 442 19.96 -8.80 9.56
CA GLY A 442 21.04 -9.76 9.81
C GLY A 442 22.44 -9.15 9.70
N GLY A 443 23.37 -9.62 10.53
CA GLY A 443 24.77 -9.19 10.57
C GLY A 443 25.04 -8.05 11.57
N ASP A 444 26.30 -7.89 11.97
CA ASP A 444 26.72 -6.82 12.90
C ASP A 444 26.86 -5.48 12.16
N GLN A 445 25.72 -4.85 11.84
CA GLN A 445 25.68 -3.54 11.18
C GLN A 445 26.42 -2.46 11.97
N MET A 446 26.40 -2.58 13.29
CA MET A 446 27.11 -1.67 14.16
C MET A 446 28.63 -1.80 13.96
N ALA A 447 29.16 -3.00 13.75
CA ALA A 447 30.58 -3.18 13.44
C ALA A 447 30.93 -2.53 12.10
N TRP A 448 30.04 -2.60 11.11
CA TRP A 448 30.26 -1.90 9.85
C TRP A 448 30.33 -0.37 10.04
N ILE A 449 29.44 0.21 10.85
CA ILE A 449 29.48 1.64 11.21
C ILE A 449 30.81 1.99 11.89
N VAL A 450 31.25 1.18 12.87
CA VAL A 450 32.51 1.35 13.60
C VAL A 450 33.70 1.37 12.63
N TRP A 451 33.83 0.33 11.78
CA TRP A 451 34.98 0.22 10.88
C TRP A 451 34.99 1.27 9.77
N LEU A 452 33.81 1.69 9.31
CA LEU A 452 33.70 2.79 8.36
C LEU A 452 34.10 4.13 9.01
N ALA A 453 33.69 4.38 10.25
CA ALA A 453 34.14 5.56 11.01
C ALA A 453 35.67 5.56 11.21
N VAL A 454 36.27 4.40 11.52
CA VAL A 454 37.74 4.24 11.61
C VAL A 454 38.42 4.53 10.27
N GLY A 455 37.94 3.93 9.18
CA GLY A 455 38.48 4.16 7.85
C GLY A 455 38.41 5.63 7.44
N LEU A 456 37.27 6.28 7.67
CA LEU A 456 37.07 7.71 7.42
C LEU A 456 37.96 8.60 8.30
N ALA A 457 38.15 8.27 9.58
CA ALA A 457 39.05 8.99 10.47
C ALA A 457 40.52 8.85 10.03
N ALA A 458 40.92 7.64 9.60
CA ALA A 458 42.26 7.41 9.05
C ALA A 458 42.49 8.23 7.77
N VAL A 459 41.53 8.20 6.83
CA VAL A 459 41.60 9.00 5.59
C VAL A 459 41.60 10.50 5.91
N PHE A 460 40.86 10.95 6.93
CA PHE A 460 40.90 12.34 7.41
C PHE A 460 42.30 12.73 7.90
N LEU A 461 42.96 11.90 8.71
CA LEU A 461 44.34 12.14 9.16
C LEU A 461 45.33 12.15 7.98
N LEU A 462 45.21 11.19 7.06
CA LEU A 462 45.99 11.14 5.83
C LEU A 462 45.79 12.40 4.98
N SER A 463 44.57 12.93 4.90
CA SER A 463 44.31 14.20 4.18
C SER A 463 45.12 15.37 4.76
N GLY A 464 45.36 15.38 6.07
CA GLY A 464 46.22 16.36 6.73
C GLY A 464 47.69 16.24 6.32
N LEU A 465 48.19 15.00 6.18
CA LEU A 465 49.54 14.70 5.72
C LEU A 465 49.72 15.01 4.22
N PHE A 466 48.88 14.43 3.37
CA PHE A 466 48.91 14.65 1.92
C PHE A 466 48.61 16.09 1.51
N GLY A 467 47.79 16.81 2.29
CA GLY A 467 47.57 18.24 2.09
C GLY A 467 48.83 19.09 2.23
N ARG A 468 49.87 18.57 2.93
CA ARG A 468 51.21 19.19 2.99
C ARG A 468 52.14 18.66 1.90
N LEU A 469 52.12 17.34 1.65
CA LEU A 469 53.03 16.68 0.71
C LEU A 469 52.70 16.94 -0.76
N VAL A 470 51.41 17.07 -1.11
CA VAL A 470 50.96 17.22 -2.51
C VAL A 470 49.99 18.40 -2.67
N PRO A 471 50.44 19.66 -2.48
CA PRO A 471 49.56 20.84 -2.57
C PRO A 471 48.90 21.01 -3.94
N ARG A 472 49.51 20.46 -4.99
CA ARG A 472 49.00 20.52 -6.37
C ARG A 472 47.66 19.83 -6.55
N TRP A 473 47.26 18.88 -5.69
CA TRP A 473 45.99 18.15 -5.77
C TRP A 473 44.80 18.92 -5.20
N ARG A 474 45.07 19.98 -4.42
CA ARG A 474 44.08 20.71 -3.66
C ARG A 474 43.05 21.43 -4.54
N TYR A 475 41.86 21.63 -3.98
CA TYR A 475 40.80 22.44 -4.58
C TYR A 475 41.29 23.89 -4.85
N PRO A 476 41.14 24.43 -6.09
CA PRO A 476 41.75 25.71 -6.47
C PRO A 476 41.14 26.95 -5.80
N ASP A 477 39.84 26.91 -5.45
CA ASP A 477 39.05 28.12 -5.15
C ASP A 477 38.49 28.16 -3.71
N ASP A 478 39.31 27.90 -2.69
CA ASP A 478 38.94 28.14 -1.28
C ASP A 478 38.86 29.66 -0.98
N GLY A 479 37.85 30.38 -1.52
CA GLY A 479 37.59 31.79 -1.12
C GLY A 479 37.00 32.74 -2.16
N LYS A 480 36.94 32.38 -3.45
CA LYS A 480 36.35 33.23 -4.50
C LYS A 480 34.82 33.07 -4.57
N PRO A 481 34.06 34.10 -4.98
CA PRO A 481 32.60 34.04 -5.13
C PRO A 481 32.17 33.25 -6.39
N GLY A 482 32.48 31.95 -6.43
CA GLY A 482 32.08 31.01 -7.48
C GLY A 482 31.28 29.82 -6.93
N ARG A 483 30.70 29.01 -7.83
CA ARG A 483 29.98 27.76 -7.49
C ARG A 483 30.98 26.71 -6.98
N ASP A 484 30.74 26.15 -5.79
CA ASP A 484 31.61 25.12 -5.19
C ASP A 484 31.31 23.74 -5.79
N LEU A 485 32.18 23.26 -6.68
CA LEU A 485 31.99 22.00 -7.40
C LEU A 485 32.11 20.77 -6.49
N ARG A 486 32.67 20.90 -5.28
CA ARG A 486 32.68 19.80 -4.30
C ARG A 486 31.25 19.45 -3.87
N LEU A 487 30.40 20.46 -3.69
CA LEU A 487 29.00 20.26 -3.34
C LEU A 487 28.23 19.62 -4.49
N ASP A 488 28.50 20.01 -5.74
CA ASP A 488 27.88 19.36 -6.91
C ASP A 488 28.35 17.91 -7.05
N LEU A 489 29.65 17.63 -6.92
CA LEU A 489 30.19 16.27 -6.99
C LEU A 489 29.56 15.38 -5.91
N PHE A 490 29.45 15.88 -4.68
CA PHE A 490 28.87 15.13 -3.58
C PHE A 490 27.36 14.92 -3.73
N ARG A 491 26.61 15.93 -4.21
CA ARG A 491 25.20 15.77 -4.60
C ARG A 491 25.03 14.73 -5.70
N GLY A 492 25.97 14.66 -6.65
CA GLY A 492 26.02 13.66 -7.71
C GLY A 492 26.16 12.23 -7.19
N PHE A 493 27.05 12.02 -6.22
CA PHE A 493 27.16 10.74 -5.53
C PHE A 493 25.85 10.36 -4.82
N ILE A 494 25.27 11.28 -4.05
CA ILE A 494 24.04 11.02 -3.29
C ILE A 494 22.88 10.67 -4.21
N ILE A 495 22.66 11.44 -5.29
CA ILE A 495 21.54 11.16 -6.18
C ILE A 495 21.73 9.82 -6.91
N LEU A 496 22.97 9.44 -7.21
CA LEU A 496 23.27 8.12 -7.77
C LEU A 496 22.93 6.99 -6.79
N ALA A 497 23.31 7.17 -5.52
CA ALA A 497 23.00 6.23 -4.46
C ALA A 497 21.47 6.06 -4.29
N VAL A 498 20.72 7.16 -4.34
CA VAL A 498 19.25 7.14 -4.32
C VAL A 498 18.71 6.39 -5.54
N VAL A 499 19.16 6.68 -6.76
CA VAL A 499 18.71 5.95 -7.96
C VAL A 499 18.97 4.44 -7.83
N ILE A 500 20.17 4.03 -7.41
CA ILE A 500 20.55 2.61 -7.30
C ILE A 500 19.65 1.87 -6.29
N THR A 501 19.39 2.48 -5.14
CA THR A 501 18.61 1.88 -4.05
C THR A 501 17.12 1.76 -4.40
N HIS A 502 16.57 2.67 -5.18
CA HIS A 502 15.15 2.65 -5.58
C HIS A 502 14.83 1.71 -6.75
N ILE A 503 15.83 1.18 -7.46
CA ILE A 503 15.63 0.21 -8.55
C ILE A 503 15.45 -1.23 -8.01
N GLU A 504 15.66 -1.46 -6.71
CA GLU A 504 15.43 -2.73 -5.97
C GLU A 504 16.01 -4.03 -6.59
N ILE A 505 16.83 -3.96 -7.64
CA ILE A 505 17.58 -5.13 -8.17
C ILE A 505 18.85 -5.36 -7.35
N GLY A 506 19.10 -6.61 -6.98
CA GLY A 506 20.33 -7.04 -6.31
C GLY A 506 21.57 -6.96 -7.21
N GLY A 507 22.69 -6.51 -6.68
CA GLY A 507 23.96 -6.50 -7.40
C GLY A 507 25.08 -5.72 -6.70
N PRO A 508 26.26 -5.65 -7.32
CA PRO A 508 27.43 -5.00 -6.73
C PRO A 508 27.18 -3.53 -6.36
N TYR A 509 26.45 -2.78 -7.19
CA TYR A 509 26.16 -1.37 -6.89
C TYR A 509 25.20 -1.21 -5.72
N SER A 510 24.14 -2.02 -5.62
CA SER A 510 23.21 -1.93 -4.50
C SER A 510 23.89 -2.32 -3.20
N TYR A 511 24.70 -3.39 -3.19
CA TYR A 511 25.54 -3.77 -2.05
C TYR A 511 26.47 -2.63 -1.63
N ILE A 512 27.27 -2.10 -2.56
CA ILE A 512 28.18 -0.98 -2.25
C ILE A 512 27.40 0.21 -1.72
N THR A 513 26.28 0.58 -2.35
CA THR A 513 25.54 1.79 -1.98
C THR A 513 24.89 1.68 -0.59
N LEU A 514 24.33 0.50 -0.25
CA LEU A 514 23.73 0.23 1.06
C LEU A 514 24.77 0.20 2.20
N HIS A 515 26.03 -0.11 1.88
CA HIS A 515 27.13 -0.14 2.85
C HIS A 515 28.09 1.08 2.77
N ALA A 516 28.08 1.90 1.72
CA ALA A 516 29.12 2.90 1.47
C ALA A 516 29.14 4.07 2.47
N VAL A 517 28.06 4.33 3.20
CA VAL A 517 27.91 5.55 4.03
C VAL A 517 27.66 5.26 5.51
N GLY A 518 27.96 4.04 5.98
CA GLY A 518 27.81 3.66 7.38
C GLY A 518 26.35 3.68 7.84
N ALA A 519 26.00 4.53 8.81
CA ALA A 519 24.64 4.67 9.33
C ALA A 519 23.80 5.76 8.62
N ILE A 520 24.41 6.55 7.75
CA ILE A 520 23.72 7.65 7.03
C ILE A 520 23.16 7.10 5.72
N THR A 521 21.95 7.50 5.37
CA THR A 521 21.34 7.20 4.07
C THR A 521 21.59 8.35 3.09
N GLY A 522 21.23 8.15 1.82
CA GLY A 522 21.25 9.24 0.83
C GLY A 522 20.35 10.43 1.23
N ALA A 523 19.26 10.19 1.96
CA ALA A 523 18.26 11.19 2.28
C ALA A 523 18.78 12.28 3.23
N GLU A 524 19.44 11.94 4.34
CA GLU A 524 19.93 12.96 5.29
C GLU A 524 20.92 13.91 4.63
N MET A 525 21.84 13.35 3.85
CA MET A 525 22.84 14.14 3.12
C MET A 525 22.19 15.03 2.07
N PHE A 526 21.15 14.56 1.38
CA PHE A 526 20.44 15.36 0.41
C PHE A 526 19.71 16.54 1.06
N VAL A 527 19.04 16.34 2.20
CA VAL A 527 18.38 17.40 2.99
C VAL A 527 19.39 18.39 3.55
N PHE A 528 20.48 17.89 4.15
CA PHE A 528 21.57 18.71 4.69
C PHE A 528 22.19 19.63 3.63
N LEU A 529 22.62 19.07 2.50
CA LEU A 529 23.26 19.83 1.43
C LEU A 529 22.30 20.83 0.79
N SER A 530 21.01 20.49 0.68
CA SER A 530 20.00 21.42 0.19
C SER A 530 19.92 22.66 1.09
N GLY A 531 19.91 22.46 2.42
CA GLY A 531 20.02 23.54 3.40
C GLY A 531 21.31 24.35 3.23
N VAL A 532 22.47 23.69 3.12
CA VAL A 532 23.78 24.37 2.92
C VAL A 532 23.79 25.24 1.66
N VAL A 533 23.38 24.70 0.52
CA VAL A 533 23.36 25.42 -0.76
C VAL A 533 22.40 26.61 -0.70
N LEU A 534 21.22 26.44 -0.09
CA LEU A 534 20.25 27.53 0.09
C LEU A 534 20.78 28.61 1.03
N GLY A 535 21.35 28.23 2.18
CA GLY A 535 21.96 29.15 3.13
C GLY A 535 23.13 29.94 2.52
N MET A 536 23.88 29.32 1.60
CA MET A 536 24.94 30.00 0.85
C MET A 536 24.41 31.00 -0.18
N THR A 537 23.36 30.63 -0.93
CA THR A 537 22.91 31.40 -2.11
C THR A 537 21.89 32.48 -1.77
N TYR A 538 21.03 32.26 -0.79
CA TYR A 538 19.94 33.18 -0.42
C TYR A 538 20.44 34.57 0.04
N PRO A 539 21.51 34.70 0.86
CA PRO A 539 22.07 36.00 1.20
C PRO A 539 22.56 36.80 -0.02
N PHE A 540 23.08 36.14 -1.06
CA PHE A 540 23.47 36.82 -2.31
C PHE A 540 22.23 37.30 -3.08
N ALA A 541 21.16 36.52 -3.10
CA ALA A 541 19.89 36.93 -3.71
C ALA A 541 19.31 38.17 -3.03
N ILE A 542 19.32 38.22 -1.69
CA ILE A 542 18.89 39.42 -0.93
C ILE A 542 19.74 40.63 -1.29
N LYS A 543 21.07 40.49 -1.32
CA LYS A 543 21.97 41.61 -1.65
C LYS A 543 21.75 42.14 -3.06
N LYS A 544 21.40 41.28 -4.01
CA LYS A 544 21.23 41.64 -5.42
C LYS A 544 19.83 42.15 -5.75
N PHE A 545 18.78 41.59 -5.14
CA PHE A 545 17.39 41.83 -5.54
C PHE A 545 16.49 42.35 -4.41
N GLY A 546 16.98 42.42 -3.17
CA GLY A 546 16.19 42.78 -1.99
C GLY A 546 15.54 41.58 -1.31
N GLU A 547 15.08 41.79 -0.07
CA GLU A 547 14.57 40.73 0.81
C GLU A 547 13.25 40.14 0.29
N TRP A 548 12.31 40.99 -0.13
CA TRP A 548 11.02 40.55 -0.66
C TRP A 548 11.17 39.77 -1.97
N ALA A 549 11.99 40.25 -2.92
CA ALA A 549 12.19 39.56 -4.18
C ALA A 549 12.88 38.20 -4.00
N ALA A 550 13.83 38.09 -3.05
CA ALA A 550 14.45 36.82 -2.69
C ALA A 550 13.42 35.85 -2.07
N ALA A 551 12.52 36.33 -1.20
CA ALA A 551 11.44 35.53 -0.61
C ALA A 551 10.47 35.00 -1.68
N VAL A 552 10.00 35.88 -2.57
CA VAL A 552 9.16 35.51 -3.72
C VAL A 552 9.88 34.48 -4.60
N GLY A 553 11.19 34.62 -4.80
CA GLY A 553 12.01 33.64 -5.53
C GLY A 553 12.02 32.25 -4.86
N ALA A 554 12.16 32.20 -3.54
CA ALA A 554 12.10 30.94 -2.79
C ALA A 554 10.70 30.31 -2.84
N TRP A 555 9.63 31.10 -2.68
CA TRP A 555 8.27 30.57 -2.80
C TRP A 555 7.93 30.11 -4.21
N LYS A 556 8.42 30.78 -5.26
CA LYS A 556 8.31 30.29 -6.64
C LYS A 556 8.99 28.93 -6.82
N ARG A 557 10.13 28.72 -6.16
CA ARG A 557 10.82 27.42 -6.16
C ARG A 557 10.03 26.35 -5.40
N ALA A 558 9.51 26.66 -4.22
CA ALA A 558 8.66 25.75 -3.44
C ALA A 558 7.40 25.37 -4.23
N ARG A 559 6.72 26.35 -4.84
CA ARG A 559 5.60 26.13 -5.76
C ARG A 559 5.97 25.22 -6.91
N LYS A 560 7.15 25.42 -7.53
CA LYS A 560 7.60 24.57 -8.64
C LYS A 560 7.81 23.13 -8.18
N GLN A 561 8.41 22.90 -7.01
CA GLN A 561 8.56 21.55 -6.45
C GLN A 561 7.19 20.91 -6.20
N TYR A 562 6.27 21.64 -5.58
CA TYR A 562 4.91 21.16 -5.32
C TYR A 562 4.17 20.77 -6.60
N LEU A 563 4.16 21.66 -7.60
CA LEU A 563 3.51 21.38 -8.89
C LEU A 563 4.15 20.19 -9.61
N VAL A 564 5.48 20.04 -9.55
CA VAL A 564 6.16 18.89 -10.13
C VAL A 564 5.76 17.60 -9.43
N THR A 565 5.61 17.62 -8.10
CA THR A 565 5.10 16.46 -7.35
C THR A 565 3.69 16.09 -7.80
N LEU A 566 2.77 17.05 -7.86
CA LEU A 566 1.40 16.80 -8.34
C LEU A 566 1.38 16.24 -9.76
N VAL A 567 2.19 16.79 -10.66
CA VAL A 567 2.29 16.32 -12.05
C VAL A 567 2.85 14.90 -12.11
N VAL A 568 3.90 14.57 -11.32
CA VAL A 568 4.43 13.21 -11.29
C VAL A 568 3.38 12.21 -10.80
N ILE A 569 2.61 12.56 -9.76
CA ILE A 569 1.50 11.74 -9.27
C ILE A 569 0.48 11.49 -10.38
N LEU A 570 0.03 12.55 -11.07
CA LEU A 570 -0.94 12.43 -12.17
C LEU A 570 -0.38 11.66 -13.38
N VAL A 571 0.90 11.82 -13.70
CA VAL A 571 1.54 11.08 -14.80
C VAL A 571 1.62 9.60 -14.45
N VAL A 572 2.05 9.23 -13.24
CA VAL A 572 2.09 7.83 -12.79
C VAL A 572 0.68 7.24 -12.76
N PHE A 573 -0.30 8.00 -12.29
CA PHE A 573 -1.70 7.62 -12.36
C PHE A 573 -2.18 7.39 -13.80
N ALA A 574 -1.88 8.30 -14.73
CA ALA A 574 -2.21 8.12 -16.14
C ALA A 574 -1.52 6.89 -16.76
N LEU A 575 -0.28 6.60 -16.36
CA LEU A 575 0.44 5.40 -16.78
C LEU A 575 -0.16 4.10 -16.22
N SER A 576 -0.97 4.16 -15.16
CA SER A 576 -1.65 2.98 -14.61
C SER A 576 -2.69 2.38 -15.56
N PHE A 577 -3.18 3.18 -16.49
CA PHE A 577 -4.09 2.71 -17.56
C PHE A 577 -3.36 2.00 -18.71
N VAL A 578 -2.02 1.98 -18.71
CA VAL A 578 -1.23 1.35 -19.77
C VAL A 578 -0.99 -0.12 -19.41
N PRO A 579 -1.55 -1.09 -20.15
CA PRO A 579 -1.67 -2.48 -19.71
C PRO A 579 -0.35 -3.24 -19.60
N PHE A 580 0.72 -2.78 -20.24
CA PHE A 580 2.05 -3.42 -20.16
C PHE A 580 2.94 -2.82 -19.07
N LEU A 581 2.51 -1.74 -18.38
CA LEU A 581 3.26 -1.13 -17.29
C LEU A 581 2.82 -1.71 -15.94
N ASN A 582 3.79 -2.08 -15.11
CA ASN A 582 3.58 -2.53 -13.74
C ASN A 582 3.64 -1.34 -12.78
N THR A 583 2.60 -0.51 -12.79
CA THR A 583 2.55 0.68 -11.92
C THR A 583 2.43 0.33 -10.45
N ASP A 584 1.83 -0.82 -10.11
CA ASP A 584 1.75 -1.33 -8.73
C ASP A 584 3.12 -1.35 -8.03
N ALA A 585 4.21 -1.61 -8.75
CA ALA A 585 5.57 -1.63 -8.19
C ALA A 585 6.02 -0.28 -7.56
N ILE A 586 5.40 0.84 -7.97
CA ILE A 586 5.69 2.16 -7.41
C ILE A 586 4.46 2.82 -6.76
N THR A 587 3.25 2.34 -7.03
CA THR A 587 1.98 2.84 -6.45
C THR A 587 1.49 2.00 -5.28
N THR A 588 2.18 0.92 -4.94
CA THR A 588 1.90 0.08 -3.76
C THR A 588 3.16 -0.17 -2.97
N PHE A 589 3.00 -0.69 -1.76
CA PHE A 589 4.12 -1.18 -0.96
C PHE A 589 3.79 -2.55 -0.36
N THR A 590 4.69 -3.51 -0.55
CA THR A 590 4.59 -4.84 0.08
C THR A 590 5.47 -4.85 1.33
N ASP A 591 4.86 -5.14 2.47
CA ASP A 591 5.53 -5.23 3.76
C ASP A 591 6.55 -6.39 3.78
N ARG A 592 7.75 -6.12 4.28
CA ARG A 592 8.84 -7.11 4.41
C ARG A 592 8.92 -7.73 5.80
N GLY A 593 7.97 -7.43 6.69
CA GLY A 593 7.94 -7.91 8.07
C GLY A 593 8.89 -7.19 9.02
N THR A 594 9.61 -6.15 8.55
CA THR A 594 10.62 -5.40 9.31
C THR A 594 10.14 -4.03 9.77
N GLY A 595 8.86 -3.73 9.57
CA GLY A 595 8.21 -2.47 9.93
C GLY A 595 7.41 -2.56 11.23
N THR A 596 6.55 -1.57 11.46
CA THR A 596 5.70 -1.49 12.66
C THR A 596 4.75 -2.68 12.84
N GLY A 597 4.34 -3.33 11.76
CA GLY A 597 3.51 -4.54 11.81
C GLY A 597 4.27 -5.84 12.13
N GLY A 598 5.61 -5.80 12.13
CA GLY A 598 6.47 -6.97 12.37
C GLY A 598 6.24 -8.12 11.39
N VAL A 599 6.74 -9.32 11.72
CA VAL A 599 6.67 -10.52 10.87
C VAL A 599 5.22 -10.90 10.52
N GLY A 600 4.25 -10.56 11.37
CA GLY A 600 2.82 -10.83 11.12
C GLY A 600 2.24 -10.04 9.95
N ALA A 601 2.87 -8.93 9.55
CA ALA A 601 2.48 -8.14 8.40
C ALA A 601 3.25 -8.52 7.13
N GLU A 602 4.25 -9.41 7.19
CA GLU A 602 5.06 -9.78 6.03
C GLU A 602 4.18 -10.25 4.85
N GLY A 603 4.44 -9.69 3.67
CA GLY A 603 3.67 -9.96 2.46
C GLY A 603 2.39 -9.12 2.32
N ARG A 604 1.96 -8.38 3.35
CA ARG A 604 0.80 -7.48 3.27
C ARG A 604 1.04 -6.36 2.26
N VAL A 605 0.06 -6.08 1.39
CA VAL A 605 0.20 -5.08 0.33
C VAL A 605 -0.68 -3.86 0.65
N TYR A 606 -0.08 -2.67 0.55
CA TYR A 606 -0.77 -1.41 0.82
C TYR A 606 -0.88 -0.54 -0.42
N ASP A 607 -2.02 0.11 -0.59
CA ASP A 607 -2.21 1.14 -1.63
C ASP A 607 -1.58 2.47 -1.21
N LEU A 608 -0.77 3.05 -2.10
CA LEU A 608 -0.18 4.38 -1.94
C LEU A 608 -0.87 5.44 -2.80
N TYR A 609 -1.86 5.03 -3.60
CA TYR A 609 -2.71 5.86 -4.44
C TYR A 609 -4.19 5.74 -4.05
N PRO A 610 -4.53 5.89 -2.75
CA PRO A 610 -5.90 5.73 -2.29
C PRO A 610 -6.82 6.71 -3.01
N ASN A 611 -8.00 6.26 -3.40
CA ASN A 611 -9.02 7.08 -4.06
C ASN A 611 -8.56 7.77 -5.35
N VAL A 612 -7.42 7.40 -5.95
CA VAL A 612 -6.91 8.12 -7.13
C VAL A 612 -7.89 8.05 -8.31
N MET A 613 -8.60 6.93 -8.46
CA MET A 613 -9.64 6.75 -9.48
C MET A 613 -10.77 7.77 -9.33
N GLN A 614 -11.06 8.20 -8.10
CA GLN A 614 -12.10 9.21 -7.84
C GLN A 614 -11.74 10.59 -8.34
N LEU A 615 -10.48 10.85 -8.71
CA LEU A 615 -10.13 12.07 -9.44
C LEU A 615 -10.75 12.14 -10.84
N LEU A 616 -11.20 11.00 -11.40
CA LEU A 616 -11.87 10.93 -12.70
C LEU A 616 -13.40 11.03 -12.61
N ALA A 617 -13.99 10.85 -11.41
CA ALA A 617 -15.42 11.01 -11.22
C ALA A 617 -15.86 12.44 -11.56
N TYR A 618 -17.10 12.63 -12.04
CA TYR A 618 -17.63 13.96 -12.36
C TYR A 618 -18.91 14.28 -11.55
N PRO A 619 -18.88 15.30 -10.68
CA PRO A 619 -17.70 16.06 -10.23
C PRO A 619 -16.78 15.21 -9.33
N PRO A 620 -15.45 15.43 -9.33
CA PRO A 620 -14.57 14.68 -8.46
C PRO A 620 -14.88 15.01 -6.99
N PRO A 621 -15.01 14.02 -6.10
CA PRO A 621 -15.35 14.27 -4.72
C PRO A 621 -14.22 15.02 -4.00
N TRP A 622 -14.60 15.91 -3.08
CA TRP A 622 -13.65 16.80 -2.42
C TRP A 622 -12.58 16.06 -1.61
N PHE A 623 -12.89 14.91 -1.02
CA PHE A 623 -11.92 14.13 -0.25
C PHE A 623 -10.74 13.65 -1.13
N ALA A 624 -11.01 13.20 -2.36
CA ALA A 624 -9.97 12.75 -3.29
C ALA A 624 -9.11 13.91 -3.77
N ILE A 625 -9.75 15.05 -4.11
CA ILE A 625 -9.04 16.30 -4.45
C ILE A 625 -8.14 16.73 -3.28
N ARG A 626 -8.66 16.71 -2.06
CA ARG A 626 -7.90 17.08 -0.86
C ARG A 626 -6.70 16.15 -0.67
N GLN A 627 -6.88 14.84 -0.75
CA GLN A 627 -5.78 13.86 -0.60
C GLN A 627 -4.68 14.10 -1.64
N PHE A 628 -5.07 14.36 -2.89
CA PHE A 628 -4.14 14.69 -3.96
C PHE A 628 -3.38 16.00 -3.68
N LEU A 629 -4.08 17.08 -3.33
CA LEU A 629 -3.45 18.39 -3.06
C LEU A 629 -2.60 18.38 -1.79
N LEU A 630 -2.96 17.59 -0.78
CA LEU A 630 -2.19 17.47 0.46
C LEU A 630 -1.07 16.44 0.39
N LEU A 631 -0.80 15.86 -0.78
CA LEU A 631 0.25 14.86 -0.99
C LEU A 631 0.09 13.64 -0.07
N GLU A 632 -1.17 13.22 0.17
CA GLU A 632 -1.50 12.00 0.91
C GLU A 632 -1.36 10.74 0.03
N MET A 633 -1.12 10.94 -1.27
CA MET A 633 -0.86 9.88 -2.26
C MET A 633 0.38 10.22 -3.08
N GLY A 634 1.08 9.19 -3.55
CA GLY A 634 2.25 9.36 -4.41
C GLY A 634 3.13 8.12 -4.51
N PRO A 635 4.05 8.10 -5.50
CA PRO A 635 4.89 6.93 -5.69
C PRO A 635 5.96 6.88 -4.61
N TRP A 636 6.14 5.73 -3.96
CA TRP A 636 7.03 5.62 -2.79
C TRP A 636 8.47 6.14 -3.03
N PRO A 637 9.09 5.98 -4.23
CA PRO A 637 10.44 6.50 -4.48
C PRO A 637 10.55 8.03 -4.49
N PHE A 638 9.41 8.72 -4.53
CA PHE A 638 9.32 10.17 -4.68
C PHE A 638 8.83 10.87 -3.41
N ASN A 639 8.50 10.10 -2.36
CA ASN A 639 7.78 10.55 -1.18
C ASN A 639 8.48 11.73 -0.45
N ILE A 640 9.81 11.73 -0.37
CA ILE A 640 10.61 12.80 0.28
C ILE A 640 10.35 14.22 -0.27
N MET A 641 9.77 14.34 -1.47
CA MET A 641 9.48 15.64 -2.06
C MET A 641 8.45 16.44 -1.27
N GLY A 642 7.52 15.78 -0.58
CA GLY A 642 6.58 16.47 0.32
C GLY A 642 7.31 17.25 1.41
N LEU A 643 8.32 16.63 2.05
CA LEU A 643 9.17 17.29 3.04
C LEU A 643 9.84 18.54 2.45
N PHE A 644 10.43 18.43 1.25
CA PHE A 644 11.10 19.56 0.60
C PHE A 644 10.16 20.71 0.25
N VAL A 645 8.93 20.42 -0.14
CA VAL A 645 7.91 21.45 -0.40
C VAL A 645 7.64 22.24 0.88
N VAL A 646 7.40 21.56 1.99
CA VAL A 646 7.10 22.19 3.28
C VAL A 646 8.32 22.99 3.77
N LEU A 647 9.51 22.37 3.85
CA LEU A 647 10.73 23.06 4.30
C LEU A 647 11.07 24.27 3.42
N SER A 648 10.84 24.17 2.10
CA SER A 648 11.12 25.28 1.17
C SER A 648 10.16 26.46 1.34
N LEU A 649 8.92 26.21 1.76
CA LEU A 649 7.95 27.25 2.08
C LEU A 649 8.41 28.14 3.24
N PHE A 650 9.09 27.54 4.23
CA PHE A 650 9.60 28.23 5.42
C PHE A 650 10.97 28.89 5.24
N ILE A 651 11.67 28.70 4.10
CA ILE A 651 12.98 29.30 3.84
C ILE A 651 12.99 30.81 4.13
N PRO A 652 12.04 31.63 3.63
CA PRO A 652 12.08 33.07 3.88
C PRO A 652 12.03 33.41 5.37
N VAL A 653 11.23 32.69 6.15
CA VAL A 653 11.10 32.85 7.61
C VAL A 653 12.42 32.49 8.29
N PHE A 654 12.98 31.31 7.99
CA PHE A 654 14.26 30.88 8.57
C PHE A 654 15.39 31.86 8.24
N MET A 655 15.47 32.30 6.99
CA MET A 655 16.50 33.24 6.55
C MET A 655 16.34 34.63 7.17
N TRP A 656 15.11 35.08 7.39
CA TRP A 656 14.81 36.32 8.10
C TRP A 656 15.31 36.27 9.56
N VAL A 657 15.07 35.16 10.27
CA VAL A 657 15.57 34.92 11.65
C VAL A 657 17.10 34.91 11.68
N ILE A 658 17.73 34.11 10.79
CA ILE A 658 19.20 33.98 10.71
C ILE A 658 19.87 35.32 10.42
N ARG A 659 19.31 36.11 9.50
CA ARG A 659 19.87 37.42 9.09
C ARG A 659 19.89 38.43 10.24
N ARG A 660 18.94 38.34 11.16
CA ARG A 660 18.89 39.19 12.37
C ARG A 660 19.81 38.73 13.49
N GLY A 661 20.58 37.67 13.28
CA GLY A 661 21.51 37.14 14.27
C GLY A 661 20.88 36.17 15.26
N PHE A 662 19.59 35.84 15.10
CA PHE A 662 18.86 34.88 15.94
C PHE A 662 18.98 33.43 15.44
N TRP A 663 20.06 33.10 14.72
CA TRP A 663 20.31 31.73 14.24
C TRP A 663 20.34 30.72 15.40
N TRP A 664 20.81 31.11 16.59
CA TRP A 664 20.83 30.25 17.78
C TRP A 664 19.42 29.94 18.27
N ALA A 665 18.51 30.91 18.25
CA ALA A 665 17.12 30.72 18.64
C ALA A 665 16.40 29.78 17.66
N LEU A 666 16.68 29.93 16.35
CA LEU A 666 16.20 28.99 15.34
C LEU A 666 16.64 27.55 15.64
N LEU A 667 17.92 27.35 15.99
CA LEU A 667 18.43 26.01 16.31
C LEU A 667 17.85 25.48 17.63
N ILE A 668 17.63 26.32 18.65
CA ILE A 668 16.98 25.89 19.90
C ILE A 668 15.56 25.42 19.63
N VAL A 669 14.76 26.20 18.89
CA VAL A 669 13.39 25.80 18.52
C VAL A 669 13.42 24.52 17.68
N SER A 670 14.34 24.44 16.73
CA SER A 670 14.52 23.26 15.89
C SER A 670 14.83 22.00 16.71
N TRP A 671 15.74 22.07 17.67
CA TRP A 671 16.01 20.95 18.58
C TRP A 671 14.85 20.66 19.52
N ALA A 672 14.11 21.68 19.99
CA ALA A 672 12.92 21.46 20.80
C ALA A 672 11.83 20.69 20.03
N LEU A 673 11.63 20.99 18.75
CA LEU A 673 10.72 20.24 17.87
C LEU A 673 11.21 18.80 17.65
N TYR A 674 12.52 18.61 17.45
CA TYR A 674 13.11 17.27 17.34
C TYR A 674 12.87 16.44 18.61
N VAL A 675 13.14 17.00 19.79
CA VAL A 675 12.91 16.32 21.08
C VAL A 675 11.42 16.08 21.31
N TYR A 676 10.55 17.04 20.99
CA TYR A 676 9.11 16.86 21.10
C TYR A 676 8.62 15.68 20.26
N GLN A 677 9.07 15.55 19.00
CA GLN A 677 8.72 14.43 18.14
C GLN A 677 9.29 13.11 18.66
N ALA A 678 10.53 13.10 19.17
CA ALA A 678 11.13 11.90 19.75
C ALA A 678 10.36 11.41 21.00
N LEU A 679 9.75 12.32 21.76
CA LEU A 679 8.90 12.00 22.92
C LEU A 679 7.44 11.67 22.52
N ASN A 680 7.00 12.09 21.33
CA ASN A 680 5.65 11.91 20.82
C ASN A 680 5.67 11.34 19.39
N PRO A 681 6.13 10.08 19.20
CA PRO A 681 6.36 9.52 17.87
C PRO A 681 5.09 9.45 17.00
N ASP A 682 3.91 9.33 17.61
CA ASP A 682 2.62 9.27 16.91
C ASP A 682 2.11 10.64 16.44
N PHE A 683 2.70 11.73 16.93
CA PHE A 683 2.28 13.07 16.55
C PHE A 683 2.70 13.35 15.10
N ARG A 684 1.71 13.54 14.21
CA ARG A 684 1.94 13.89 12.80
C ARG A 684 1.12 15.13 12.47
N PRO A 685 1.75 16.30 12.27
CA PRO A 685 1.02 17.54 12.03
C PRO A 685 0.35 17.59 10.65
N LEU A 686 0.79 16.74 9.72
CA LEU A 686 0.26 16.59 8.38
C LEU A 686 -0.09 15.12 8.12
N ASN A 687 -1.10 14.88 7.28
CA ASN A 687 -1.46 13.54 6.81
C ASN A 687 -0.71 13.15 5.52
N SER A 688 0.19 14.01 5.04
CA SER A 688 0.96 13.76 3.82
C SER A 688 1.79 12.47 3.94
N GLN A 689 1.93 11.76 2.83
CA GLN A 689 2.57 10.45 2.76
C GLN A 689 4.01 10.46 3.32
N PHE A 690 4.71 11.59 3.20
CA PHE A 690 6.12 11.70 3.60
C PHE A 690 6.32 11.66 5.10
N GLU A 691 5.34 12.08 5.91
CA GLU A 691 5.46 12.17 7.37
C GLU A 691 5.69 10.79 8.02
N ALA A 692 5.33 9.71 7.33
CA ALA A 692 5.53 8.36 7.82
C ALA A 692 6.99 7.90 7.85
N VAL A 693 7.80 8.37 6.90
CA VAL A 693 9.24 8.01 6.76
C VAL A 693 10.13 9.20 7.13
N PHE A 694 9.65 10.42 6.84
CA PHE A 694 10.35 11.66 7.03
C PHE A 694 9.58 12.64 7.94
N PRO A 695 9.36 12.31 9.24
CA PRO A 695 8.62 13.17 10.15
C PRO A 695 9.15 14.61 10.14
N LEU A 696 8.28 15.58 9.85
CA LEU A 696 8.67 16.97 9.58
C LEU A 696 9.46 17.58 10.74
N LEU A 697 9.01 17.36 11.97
CA LEU A 697 9.61 17.93 13.17
C LEU A 697 11.01 17.38 13.46
N THR A 698 11.25 16.11 13.10
CA THR A 698 12.56 15.47 13.21
C THR A 698 13.49 15.97 12.10
N TRP A 699 13.05 15.91 10.84
CA TRP A 699 13.92 16.16 9.68
C TRP A 699 14.27 17.62 9.45
N GLN A 700 13.44 18.56 9.94
CA GLN A 700 13.76 19.99 9.85
C GLN A 700 15.06 20.36 10.58
N VAL A 701 15.52 19.56 11.55
CA VAL A 701 16.78 19.81 12.29
C VAL A 701 17.98 19.79 11.34
N VAL A 702 18.05 18.81 10.45
CA VAL A 702 19.16 18.66 9.49
C VAL A 702 19.15 19.81 8.49
N PHE A 703 17.96 20.20 8.01
CA PHE A 703 17.80 21.30 7.08
C PHE A 703 18.18 22.66 7.68
N THR A 704 17.71 22.95 8.89
CA THR A 704 18.00 24.21 9.60
C THR A 704 19.48 24.33 9.97
N HIS A 705 20.14 23.24 10.37
CA HIS A 705 21.61 23.24 10.52
C HIS A 705 22.29 23.51 9.18
N GLY A 706 21.86 22.85 8.10
CA GLY A 706 22.35 23.12 6.75
C GLY A 706 22.27 24.61 6.39
N LEU A 707 21.12 25.26 6.61
CA LEU A 707 20.94 26.70 6.34
C LEU A 707 21.94 27.57 7.12
N VAL A 708 22.06 27.36 8.43
CA VAL A 708 22.96 28.13 9.30
C VAL A 708 24.43 27.92 8.89
N LEU A 709 24.84 26.66 8.67
CA LEU A 709 26.18 26.33 8.20
C LEU A 709 26.47 26.93 6.83
N GLY A 710 25.50 26.95 5.93
CA GLY A 710 25.61 27.58 4.61
C GLY A 710 25.86 29.09 4.69
N VAL A 711 25.11 29.80 5.55
CA VAL A 711 25.27 31.25 5.77
C VAL A 711 26.63 31.59 6.37
N TYR A 712 27.06 30.82 7.38
CA TYR A 712 28.31 31.07 8.12
C TYR A 712 29.50 30.23 7.63
N ARG A 713 29.40 29.62 6.45
CA ARG A 713 30.39 28.67 5.91
C ARG A 713 31.81 29.21 5.96
N ARG A 714 32.02 30.47 5.54
CA ARG A 714 33.37 31.06 5.50
C ARG A 714 33.97 31.19 6.89
N GLN A 715 33.17 31.63 7.85
CA GLN A 715 33.57 31.82 9.25
C GLN A 715 33.86 30.47 9.91
N ILE A 716 33.01 29.48 9.66
CA ILE A 716 33.17 28.12 10.17
C ILE A 716 34.42 27.49 9.58
N VAL A 717 34.59 27.47 8.26
CA VAL A 717 35.80 26.92 7.61
C VAL A 717 37.06 27.63 8.13
N ALA A 718 37.05 28.95 8.29
CA ALA A 718 38.19 29.68 8.84
C ALA A 718 38.50 29.29 10.30
N ALA A 719 37.48 29.07 11.14
CA ALA A 719 37.65 28.62 12.52
C ALA A 719 38.18 27.18 12.57
N LEU A 720 37.57 26.28 11.80
CA LEU A 720 37.89 24.86 11.74
C LEU A 720 39.29 24.58 11.14
N THR A 721 39.73 25.40 10.19
CA THR A 721 41.05 25.23 9.54
C THR A 721 42.19 25.99 10.24
N GLY A 722 41.90 26.73 11.32
CA GLY A 722 42.91 27.35 12.19
C GLY A 722 43.74 26.31 12.96
N ARG A 723 44.82 26.75 13.62
CA ARG A 723 45.70 25.85 14.40
C ARG A 723 44.92 25.11 15.50
N LEU A 724 44.18 25.84 16.32
CA LEU A 724 43.33 25.27 17.37
C LEU A 724 42.18 24.44 16.79
N GLY A 725 41.52 24.93 15.73
CA GLY A 725 40.42 24.22 15.08
C GLY A 725 40.83 22.85 14.53
N LYS A 726 41.99 22.75 13.87
CA LYS A 726 42.53 21.48 13.38
C LYS A 726 42.79 20.47 14.50
N VAL A 727 43.33 20.94 15.64
CA VAL A 727 43.56 20.07 16.81
C VAL A 727 42.23 19.60 17.38
N LEU A 728 41.28 20.51 17.61
CA LEU A 728 39.97 20.17 18.18
C LEU A 728 39.16 19.21 17.29
N ILE A 729 39.15 19.44 15.97
CA ILE A 729 38.48 18.52 15.03
C ILE A 729 39.23 17.20 14.96
N GLY A 730 40.56 17.22 14.96
CA GLY A 730 41.35 15.98 15.00
C GLY A 730 41.00 15.14 16.23
N ILE A 731 40.95 15.75 17.41
CA ILE A 731 40.51 15.11 18.65
C ILE A 731 39.07 14.62 18.52
N GLY A 732 38.15 15.42 17.97
CA GLY A 732 36.75 15.03 17.80
C GLY A 732 36.56 13.84 16.86
N MET A 733 37.16 13.88 15.66
CA MET A 733 37.01 12.82 14.65
C MET A 733 37.68 11.52 15.09
N VAL A 734 38.91 11.60 15.62
CA VAL A 734 39.64 10.41 16.10
C VAL A 734 39.00 9.91 17.39
N GLY A 735 38.63 10.80 18.31
CA GLY A 735 37.96 10.45 19.56
C GLY A 735 36.62 9.75 19.34
N TYR A 736 35.83 10.22 18.37
CA TYR A 736 34.59 9.54 17.97
C TYR A 736 34.84 8.13 17.43
N ALA A 737 35.79 7.97 16.50
CA ALA A 737 36.14 6.65 15.97
C ALA A 737 36.70 5.71 17.06
N LEU A 738 37.57 6.22 17.93
CA LEU A 738 38.12 5.47 19.06
C LEU A 738 37.04 5.09 20.08
N PHE A 739 36.08 5.98 20.33
CA PHE A 739 34.94 5.68 21.19
C PHE A 739 34.11 4.50 20.63
N LEU A 740 33.77 4.54 19.35
CA LEU A 740 33.04 3.45 18.69
C LEU A 740 33.83 2.14 18.73
N VAL A 741 35.15 2.18 18.46
CA VAL A 741 36.03 1.01 18.57
C VAL A 741 36.12 0.50 20.00
N TYR A 742 36.17 1.38 21.00
CA TYR A 742 36.30 0.99 22.40
C TYR A 742 35.05 0.24 22.89
N VAL A 743 33.87 0.75 22.53
CA VAL A 743 32.59 0.12 22.86
C VAL A 743 32.40 -1.18 22.06
N TRP A 744 32.79 -1.21 20.78
CA TRP A 744 32.82 -2.43 19.96
C TRP A 744 33.74 -3.50 20.55
N ALA A 745 34.96 -3.12 20.94
CA ALA A 745 35.95 -4.02 21.54
C ALA A 745 35.46 -4.55 22.88
N GLY A 746 34.80 -3.72 23.69
CA GLY A 746 34.17 -4.16 24.94
C GLY A 746 33.16 -5.27 24.72
N ASN A 747 32.29 -5.11 23.72
CA ASN A 747 31.32 -6.14 23.34
C ASN A 747 31.99 -7.40 22.77
N HIS A 748 32.93 -7.24 21.83
CA HIS A 748 33.54 -8.37 21.11
C HIS A 748 34.49 -9.21 21.99
N PHE A 749 35.24 -8.56 22.88
CA PHE A 749 36.22 -9.22 23.77
C PHE A 749 35.70 -9.45 25.20
N GLY A 750 34.46 -9.08 25.50
CA GLY A 750 33.81 -9.37 26.78
C GLY A 750 34.28 -8.54 27.97
N PHE A 751 34.73 -7.30 27.77
CA PHE A 751 35.10 -6.39 28.86
C PHE A 751 34.14 -5.19 28.95
N THR A 752 34.01 -4.60 30.14
CA THR A 752 33.18 -3.40 30.32
C THR A 752 33.96 -2.14 29.89
N PRO A 753 33.49 -1.37 28.89
CA PRO A 753 34.18 -0.19 28.40
C PRO A 753 33.98 1.01 29.34
N ALA A 754 34.60 1.01 30.52
CA ALA A 754 34.47 2.10 31.51
C ALA A 754 34.83 3.48 30.92
N PRO A 755 34.02 4.54 31.15
CA PRO A 755 32.91 4.64 32.10
C PRO A 755 31.54 4.19 31.56
N PHE A 756 31.48 3.60 30.37
CA PHE A 756 30.24 3.18 29.71
C PHE A 756 29.80 1.77 30.17
N PRO A 757 28.49 1.47 30.18
CA PRO A 757 27.99 0.16 30.53
C PRO A 757 28.39 -0.90 29.49
N SER A 758 28.44 -2.17 29.89
CA SER A 758 28.75 -3.30 28.98
C SER A 758 27.73 -3.44 27.84
N THR A 759 26.48 -3.04 28.07
CA THR A 759 25.39 -3.05 27.07
C THR A 759 25.42 -1.86 26.12
N MET A 760 26.38 -0.93 26.25
CA MET A 760 26.41 0.30 25.47
C MET A 760 26.41 0.01 23.96
N TYR A 761 27.14 -1.00 23.49
CA TYR A 761 27.23 -1.32 22.06
C TYR A 761 25.87 -1.66 21.44
N ASP A 762 25.15 -2.60 22.05
CA ASP A 762 23.85 -3.07 21.55
C ASP A 762 22.76 -1.98 21.68
N GLN A 763 22.82 -1.20 22.76
CA GLN A 763 21.92 -0.06 22.95
C GLN A 763 22.18 1.04 21.93
N LEU A 764 23.46 1.27 21.59
CA LEU A 764 23.86 2.35 20.70
C LEU A 764 23.29 2.14 19.29
N TYR A 765 23.28 0.92 18.76
CA TYR A 765 22.62 0.65 17.49
C TYR A 765 21.13 0.95 17.55
N ASN A 766 20.42 0.40 18.53
CA ASN A 766 18.96 0.47 18.63
C ASN A 766 18.42 1.87 18.96
N THR A 767 19.19 2.69 19.68
CA THR A 767 18.76 4.01 20.14
C THR A 767 19.35 5.17 19.37
N ALA A 768 20.44 4.96 18.63
CA ALA A 768 21.18 6.04 17.97
C ALA A 768 21.40 5.86 16.46
N TYR A 769 21.43 4.63 15.93
CA TYR A 769 21.87 4.35 14.56
C TYR A 769 20.90 3.52 13.70
N GLN A 770 19.68 3.24 14.18
CA GLN A 770 18.70 2.54 13.33
C GLN A 770 18.45 3.32 12.04
N ARG A 771 18.60 2.64 10.90
CA ARG A 771 18.59 3.28 9.56
C ARG A 771 17.21 3.83 9.14
N VAL A 772 16.16 3.41 9.84
CA VAL A 772 14.76 3.76 9.59
C VAL A 772 14.47 5.18 10.07
N ASP A 773 14.86 5.47 11.32
CA ASP A 773 14.55 6.74 11.97
C ASP A 773 15.76 7.66 12.05
N LEU A 774 15.54 8.97 12.02
CA LEU A 774 16.62 9.95 12.17
C LEU A 774 16.98 10.16 13.64
N GLN A 775 17.60 9.14 14.23
CA GLN A 775 18.06 9.13 15.62
C GLN A 775 19.30 10.00 15.82
N TRP A 776 19.63 10.29 17.09
CA TRP A 776 20.66 11.27 17.45
C TRP A 776 22.07 10.88 16.99
N GLY A 777 22.42 9.58 17.01
CA GLY A 777 23.73 9.09 16.55
C GLY A 777 23.95 9.35 15.06
N ARG A 778 22.89 9.24 14.26
CA ARG A 778 22.92 9.58 12.83
C ARG A 778 23.15 11.08 12.58
N LEU A 779 22.68 11.96 13.47
CA LEU A 779 22.99 13.39 13.40
C LEU A 779 24.48 13.67 13.65
N VAL A 780 25.11 12.91 14.56
CA VAL A 780 26.56 12.97 14.79
C VAL A 780 27.31 12.47 13.55
N ASP A 781 26.86 11.36 12.96
CA ASP A 781 27.43 10.82 11.73
C ASP A 781 27.33 11.80 10.56
N ILE A 782 26.20 12.51 10.38
CA ILE A 782 26.07 13.58 9.39
C ILE A 782 27.18 14.61 9.54
N ALA A 783 27.44 15.07 10.76
CA ALA A 783 28.50 16.05 11.03
C ALA A 783 29.89 15.46 10.76
N PHE A 784 30.16 14.25 11.25
CA PHE A 784 31.41 13.52 11.03
C PHE A 784 31.70 13.36 9.53
N PHE A 785 30.73 12.81 8.79
CA PHE A 785 30.84 12.56 7.36
C PHE A 785 30.98 13.85 6.55
N ALA A 786 30.25 14.92 6.90
CA ALA A 786 30.38 16.22 6.24
C ALA A 786 31.79 16.82 6.41
N ILE A 787 32.37 16.74 7.61
CA ILE A 787 33.73 17.23 7.89
C ILE A 787 34.77 16.40 7.13
N VAL A 788 34.68 15.08 7.19
CA VAL A 788 35.61 14.17 6.51
C VAL A 788 35.52 14.36 4.99
N SER A 789 34.31 14.37 4.43
CA SER A 789 34.09 14.60 3.00
C SER A 789 34.64 15.95 2.55
N TYR A 790 34.43 17.01 3.34
CA TYR A 790 35.00 18.33 3.05
C TYR A 790 36.54 18.27 3.03
N ALA A 791 37.17 17.62 4.02
CA ALA A 791 38.63 17.49 4.06
C ALA A 791 39.19 16.71 2.86
N ILE A 792 38.59 15.55 2.55
CA ILE A 792 38.98 14.70 1.42
C ILE A 792 38.84 15.45 0.11
N LEU A 793 37.66 16.00 -0.17
CA LEU A 793 37.39 16.71 -1.43
C LEU A 793 38.19 18.00 -1.56
N THR A 794 38.66 18.58 -0.45
CA THR A 794 39.56 19.73 -0.48
C THR A 794 40.98 19.33 -0.86
N VAL A 795 41.50 18.23 -0.32
CA VAL A 795 42.90 17.81 -0.50
C VAL A 795 43.10 17.01 -1.78
N PHE A 796 42.23 16.04 -2.04
CA PHE A 796 42.31 15.10 -3.15
C PHE A 796 41.46 15.52 -4.35
N TRP A 797 41.18 16.82 -4.50
CA TRP A 797 40.25 17.31 -5.53
C TRP A 797 40.63 16.88 -6.94
N LYS A 798 41.86 17.17 -7.40
CA LYS A 798 42.26 16.89 -8.79
C LYS A 798 42.12 15.41 -9.19
N PRO A 799 42.64 14.43 -8.43
CA PRO A 799 42.45 13.02 -8.81
C PRO A 799 40.97 12.61 -8.78
N ILE A 800 40.21 13.02 -7.76
CA ILE A 800 38.77 12.69 -7.66
C ILE A 800 37.98 13.31 -8.82
N ALA A 801 38.22 14.58 -9.13
CA ALA A 801 37.54 15.29 -10.21
C ALA A 801 37.90 14.71 -11.59
N ALA A 802 39.15 14.26 -11.78
CA ALA A 802 39.56 13.58 -13.01
C ALA A 802 38.85 12.23 -13.18
N ALA A 803 38.76 11.43 -12.10
CA ALA A 803 38.17 10.10 -12.16
C ALA A 803 36.63 10.11 -12.22
N LEU A 804 35.99 10.93 -11.38
CA LEU A 804 34.54 10.88 -11.13
C LEU A 804 33.80 12.15 -11.56
N GLY A 805 34.52 13.26 -11.78
CA GLY A 805 33.92 14.56 -12.04
C GLY A 805 33.12 14.62 -13.34
N TRP A 806 33.49 13.85 -14.37
CA TRP A 806 32.77 13.79 -15.64
C TRP A 806 31.34 13.23 -15.49
N LEU A 807 31.11 12.41 -14.46
CA LEU A 807 29.83 11.75 -14.18
C LEU A 807 29.09 12.46 -13.04
N TRP A 808 29.70 12.56 -11.87
CA TRP A 808 29.01 13.02 -10.66
C TRP A 808 28.71 14.52 -10.67
N ILE A 809 29.60 15.37 -11.20
CA ILE A 809 29.34 16.82 -11.22
C ILE A 809 28.09 17.13 -12.06
N PRO A 810 27.97 16.72 -13.35
CA PRO A 810 26.77 16.99 -14.12
C PRO A 810 25.48 16.49 -13.46
N LEU A 811 25.49 15.27 -12.92
CA LEU A 811 24.34 14.70 -12.23
C LEU A 811 23.97 15.51 -10.98
N GLY A 812 24.93 15.91 -10.17
CA GLY A 812 24.67 16.73 -8.98
C GLY A 812 24.22 18.17 -9.30
N GLN A 813 24.64 18.72 -10.44
CA GLN A 813 24.15 20.02 -10.91
C GLN A 813 22.68 19.99 -11.35
N ALA A 814 22.16 18.81 -11.67
CA ALA A 814 20.79 18.55 -12.09
C ALA A 814 20.13 17.48 -11.20
N SER A 815 20.43 17.47 -9.89
CA SER A 815 20.04 16.37 -9.02
C SER A 815 18.52 16.21 -8.91
N LEU A 816 17.75 17.31 -8.95
CA LEU A 816 16.28 17.22 -8.90
C LEU A 816 15.72 16.62 -10.19
N TYR A 817 16.35 16.90 -11.32
CA TYR A 817 15.98 16.30 -12.61
C TYR A 817 16.19 14.78 -12.58
N VAL A 818 17.36 14.32 -12.13
CA VAL A 818 17.67 12.89 -12.03
C VAL A 818 16.74 12.21 -11.03
N PHE A 819 16.43 12.88 -9.91
CA PHE A 819 15.48 12.39 -8.91
C PHE A 819 14.08 12.18 -9.48
N VAL A 820 13.58 13.09 -10.31
CA VAL A 820 12.28 12.91 -10.99
C VAL A 820 12.32 11.72 -11.95
N TRP A 821 13.39 11.56 -12.72
CA TRP A 821 13.51 10.46 -13.68
C TRP A 821 13.62 9.07 -13.05
N GLN A 822 14.16 8.98 -11.83
CA GLN A 822 14.32 7.69 -11.17
C GLN A 822 12.99 6.94 -10.98
N VAL A 823 11.88 7.68 -10.79
CA VAL A 823 10.53 7.09 -10.65
C VAL A 823 10.15 6.33 -11.93
N PHE A 824 10.44 6.93 -13.09
CA PHE A 824 10.17 6.33 -14.39
C PHE A 824 11.15 5.21 -14.73
N PHE A 825 12.40 5.30 -14.26
CA PHE A 825 13.35 4.19 -14.37
C PHE A 825 12.89 2.98 -13.54
N ALA A 826 12.46 3.19 -12.30
CA ALA A 826 11.91 2.13 -11.46
C ALA A 826 10.70 1.47 -12.10
N LEU A 827 9.75 2.27 -12.62
CA LEU A 827 8.59 1.76 -13.35
C LEU A 827 9.00 0.96 -14.59
N ALA A 828 9.92 1.48 -15.41
CA ALA A 828 10.35 0.83 -16.64
C ALA A 828 10.97 -0.54 -16.36
N ILE A 829 11.83 -0.63 -15.35
CA ILE A 829 12.47 -1.89 -14.95
C ILE A 829 11.44 -2.85 -14.34
N ALA A 830 10.58 -2.39 -13.44
CA ALA A 830 9.55 -3.21 -12.81
C ALA A 830 8.49 -3.75 -13.79
N SER A 831 8.39 -3.14 -14.97
CA SER A 831 7.48 -3.58 -16.04
C SER A 831 8.07 -4.66 -16.95
N ILE A 832 9.37 -4.97 -16.83
CA ILE A 832 10.01 -6.01 -17.65
C ILE A 832 9.66 -7.39 -17.05
N PRO A 833 8.94 -8.25 -17.80
CA PRO A 833 8.55 -9.57 -17.30
C PRO A 833 9.75 -10.51 -17.19
N GLY A 834 9.77 -11.34 -16.14
CA GLY A 834 10.76 -12.40 -15.97
C GLY A 834 12.17 -11.94 -15.58
N ILE A 835 12.34 -10.70 -15.11
CA ILE A 835 13.61 -10.27 -14.51
C ILE A 835 13.90 -11.11 -13.27
N ASP A 836 15.10 -11.68 -13.22
CA ASP A 836 15.67 -12.26 -12.01
C ASP A 836 16.26 -11.13 -11.15
N TRP A 837 15.48 -10.69 -10.16
CA TRP A 837 15.81 -9.58 -9.27
C TRP A 837 17.02 -9.85 -8.36
N PHE A 838 17.44 -11.10 -8.22
CA PHE A 838 18.54 -11.51 -7.36
C PHE A 838 19.83 -11.80 -8.14
N ASN A 839 19.77 -11.76 -9.47
CA ASN A 839 20.94 -11.98 -10.30
C ASN A 839 21.86 -10.75 -10.30
N GLY A 840 23.00 -10.88 -9.62
CA GLY A 840 23.96 -9.78 -9.48
C GLY A 840 24.50 -9.21 -10.80
N TRP A 841 24.55 -10.01 -11.87
CA TRP A 841 24.97 -9.53 -13.20
C TRP A 841 23.89 -8.73 -13.90
N VAL A 842 22.63 -9.15 -13.76
CA VAL A 842 21.47 -8.38 -14.26
C VAL A 842 21.39 -7.05 -13.52
N GLY A 843 21.59 -7.04 -12.20
CA GLY A 843 21.70 -5.81 -11.43
C GLY A 843 22.83 -4.91 -11.90
N PHE A 844 24.05 -5.45 -12.02
CA PHE A 844 25.20 -4.69 -12.52
C PHE A 844 24.94 -4.04 -13.89
N ALA A 845 24.39 -4.80 -14.84
CA ALA A 845 24.08 -4.30 -16.18
C ALA A 845 22.99 -3.22 -16.13
N THR A 846 21.92 -3.46 -15.37
CA THR A 846 20.76 -2.56 -15.26
C THR A 846 21.17 -1.23 -14.63
N HIS A 847 21.83 -1.26 -13.47
CA HIS A 847 22.32 -0.03 -12.83
C HIS A 847 23.30 0.70 -13.73
N THR A 848 24.29 0.03 -14.35
CA THR A 848 25.23 0.68 -15.27
C THR A 848 24.50 1.41 -16.41
N LEU A 849 23.52 0.75 -17.03
CA LEU A 849 22.72 1.33 -18.10
C LEU A 849 21.95 2.56 -17.64
N LEU A 850 21.26 2.48 -16.50
CA LEU A 850 20.47 3.59 -15.94
C LEU A 850 21.36 4.79 -15.56
N ILE A 851 22.55 4.53 -15.01
CA ILE A 851 23.52 5.58 -14.65
C ILE A 851 24.01 6.31 -15.90
N LEU A 852 24.39 5.56 -16.94
CA LEU A 852 24.84 6.14 -18.22
C LEU A 852 23.70 6.87 -18.93
N LEU A 853 22.48 6.35 -18.86
CA LEU A 853 21.28 6.98 -19.42
C LEU A 853 20.99 8.32 -18.72
N ALA A 854 20.97 8.35 -17.38
CA ALA A 854 20.77 9.57 -16.61
C ALA A 854 21.84 10.63 -16.95
N TRP A 855 23.10 10.20 -17.04
CA TRP A 855 24.21 11.07 -17.43
C TRP A 855 24.03 11.62 -18.85
N TYR A 856 23.68 10.76 -19.81
CA TYR A 856 23.44 11.15 -21.20
C TYR A 856 22.30 12.16 -21.31
N MET A 857 21.17 11.90 -20.65
CA MET A 857 20.01 12.80 -20.60
C MET A 857 20.37 14.17 -20.04
N VAL A 858 21.17 14.22 -18.96
CA VAL A 858 21.66 15.47 -18.37
C VAL A 858 22.60 16.21 -19.34
N ARG A 859 23.51 15.50 -20.00
CA ARG A 859 24.44 16.09 -20.98
C ARG A 859 23.71 16.66 -22.20
N LYS A 860 22.65 15.98 -22.66
CA LYS A 860 21.79 16.41 -23.75
C LYS A 860 20.69 17.40 -23.33
N LYS A 861 20.60 17.73 -22.03
CA LYS A 861 19.58 18.64 -21.48
C LYS A 861 18.16 18.21 -21.84
N PHE A 862 17.92 16.91 -21.93
CA PHE A 862 16.62 16.35 -22.29
C PHE A 862 15.55 16.88 -21.33
N LEU A 863 14.47 17.46 -21.85
CA LEU A 863 13.35 18.02 -21.08
C LEU A 863 13.71 19.02 -19.94
N PHE A 864 14.85 19.70 -20.00
CA PHE A 864 15.24 20.73 -19.02
C PHE A 864 14.34 21.97 -19.02
N SER A 865 13.52 22.16 -20.07
CA SER A 865 12.50 23.21 -20.13
C SER A 865 11.31 22.92 -19.23
N VAL A 866 11.00 21.64 -19.00
CA VAL A 866 9.82 21.17 -18.25
C VAL A 866 10.21 20.82 -16.82
N ILE A 867 11.23 19.99 -16.65
CA ILE A 867 11.63 19.43 -15.36
C ILE A 867 12.68 20.34 -14.68
N PRO A 868 12.51 20.71 -13.40
CA PRO A 868 13.50 21.50 -12.68
C PRO A 868 14.82 20.74 -12.44
N ARG A 869 15.91 21.50 -12.27
CA ARG A 869 17.28 20.99 -12.05
C ARG A 869 17.70 21.03 -10.59
#